data_AF-A0A2C9JF25-F1
#
_entry.id   AF-A0A2C9JF25-F1
#
_cell.length_a   1.000
_cell.length_b   1.000
_cell.length_c   1.000
_cell.angle_alpha   90.00
_cell.angle_beta   90.00
_cell.angle_gamma   90.00
#
_symmetry.space_group_name_H-M   'P 1'
#
loop_
_entity.id
_entity.type
_entity.pdbx_description
1 polymer ?
#
loop_
_entity_poly.entity_id
_entity_poly.type
_entity_poly.pdbx_seq_one_letter_code
_entity_poly.pdbx_strand_id
1 'polypeptide(L)'
;MPTRNLGVLLSKTNIDASLLEDKQKCERNDELNMWYHGKLQRLHAEQILQEAVQRNPSLNSDGLFLVRDSTASNVDFSLSFLFESRCYHFYIERDKEGYFFIEGGPVVHGLEKLIDYYKGSPNRLPCNLSFMCRKDLPPSQVRKNGQTNLLHRAIIEDREDLALKILNHPNCPDVDAKNEEGSTALHDAAFKGMDSVVTLLLKLKANVKIKDVEGSTPLHKACEADKTSTSVLLINEDSTCMQERNPTTHWVPLHTAAMKGHTGCVQVLLSGGAALYPRSLEGETPIELAEKYRRKDCIDLLKKFKEFPGDTQKSDWFHPEIDRQGAENVFSSQPSTSGLFLIRPNKNQDGQFVLSLMRDRNVFHYEIKTKEYRGQRMYYIDDGPLHQSLEFLVQYYHRFEDGLGVPLRASVSSNNQLKDLTICDTYSNLTSPKTPVTETVSAHSNKNKPRLPPRPPDLDPSPSQDNAPLLPTLPATPPVTAPAISPTMPPVIAPPTPVEEEKEELKEILKKNLKLGSELGKGEYGSVLKGELIINKTLLKKEKIPVAIKTFHSVGNIEDFKLEAHVMQSLKNDYIVQLLGVCQGPPLMLVEEFVPMGSMLDYLEDHPEKVRVKQELYLWAAQIAQGMMYLETKRLVHRDLAARNILLFSLQKVKISDFGLSRAMGTDKEYYKATKGGRWPIKWYAPESVNFGHFSHASDVWSYGVTLWEMFSYGGAPFEDMTGVEVIKFIEDGNRLNRPEKCPDVVYEVMLKCWSAKPVDRPTFTWLNKHFDENPEYMSTREIMRINRAR
;
A
#
# COMPACT_ATOMS: atom_id res chain seq x y z
N MET A 1 10.91 3.47 40.25
CA MET A 1 11.93 4.19 41.08
C MET A 1 11.21 5.28 41.86
N PRO A 2 11.54 5.53 43.14
CA PRO A 2 10.86 6.57 43.92
C PRO A 2 11.11 7.93 43.27
N THR A 3 10.03 8.66 43.04
CA THR A 3 9.98 10.01 42.46
C THR A 3 10.87 10.94 43.27
N ARG A 4 12.09 11.21 42.78
CA ARG A 4 12.82 12.40 43.23
C ARG A 4 11.95 13.59 42.85
N ASN A 5 11.36 14.22 43.85
CA ASN A 5 10.54 15.42 43.71
C ASN A 5 11.26 16.40 42.76
N LEU A 6 10.65 16.67 41.60
CA LEU A 6 11.23 17.48 40.53
C LEU A 6 11.61 18.88 41.04
N GLY A 7 10.93 19.36 42.09
CA GLY A 7 11.28 20.57 42.83
C GLY A 7 12.69 20.54 43.44
N VAL A 8 13.19 19.39 43.90
CA VAL A 8 14.55 19.25 44.41
C VAL A 8 15.57 19.19 43.27
N LEU A 9 15.22 18.56 42.14
CA LEU A 9 16.10 18.46 40.96
C LEU A 9 16.39 19.84 40.35
N LEU A 10 15.35 20.67 40.19
CA LEU A 10 15.46 22.00 39.58
C LEU A 10 15.95 23.08 40.55
N SER A 11 15.89 22.83 41.86
CA SER A 11 16.50 23.73 42.86
C SER A 11 18.03 23.61 42.92
N LYS A 12 18.63 22.56 42.34
CA LYS A 12 20.06 22.24 42.44
C LYS A 12 20.83 22.35 41.12
N THR A 13 20.15 22.40 39.97
CA THR A 13 20.78 22.46 38.62
C THR A 13 19.97 23.31 37.65
N ASN A 14 20.67 24.04 36.76
CA ASN A 14 20.07 24.75 35.62
C ASN A 14 19.22 23.79 34.75
N ILE A 15 18.13 24.27 34.17
CA ILE A 15 17.22 23.49 33.31
C ILE A 15 17.98 22.87 32.13
N ASP A 16 19.00 23.56 31.60
CA ASP A 16 19.93 23.08 30.58
C ASP A 16 20.59 21.75 30.97
N ALA A 17 21.20 21.73 32.17
CA ALA A 17 21.91 20.55 32.67
C ALA A 17 20.93 19.40 32.93
N SER A 18 19.73 19.72 33.40
CA SER A 18 18.69 18.72 33.68
C SER A 18 18.13 18.10 32.40
N LEU A 19 17.93 18.90 31.34
CA LEU A 19 17.51 18.41 30.02
C LEU A 19 18.61 17.59 29.34
N LEU A 20 19.87 18.00 29.47
CA LEU A 20 20.99 17.26 28.92
C LEU A 20 21.19 15.92 29.64
N GLU A 21 21.12 15.91 30.98
CA GLU A 21 21.19 14.68 31.77
C GLU A 21 20.01 13.75 31.46
N ASP A 22 18.79 14.28 31.34
CA ASP A 22 17.61 13.52 30.96
C ASP A 22 17.75 12.93 29.55
N LYS A 23 18.20 13.71 28.57
CA LYS A 23 18.49 13.25 27.22
C LYS A 23 19.53 12.12 27.22
N GLN A 24 20.66 12.30 27.89
CA GLN A 24 21.71 11.27 27.99
C GLN A 24 21.24 10.01 28.73
N LYS A 25 20.34 10.15 29.70
CA LYS A 25 19.74 9.01 30.41
C LYS A 25 18.76 8.25 29.51
N CYS A 26 17.92 8.98 28.78
CA CYS A 26 17.01 8.41 27.80
C CYS A 26 17.78 7.68 26.71
N GLU A 27 18.81 8.31 26.13
CA GLU A 27 19.68 7.72 25.11
C GLU A 27 20.37 6.44 25.60
N ARG A 28 20.99 6.45 26.80
CA ARG A 28 21.66 5.26 27.37
C ARG A 28 20.72 4.08 27.55
N ASN A 29 19.48 4.34 27.97
CA ASN A 29 18.50 3.30 28.20
C ASN A 29 17.87 2.80 26.88
N ASP A 30 17.81 3.66 25.85
CA ASP A 30 17.25 3.34 24.52
C ASP A 30 18.30 2.79 23.53
N GLU A 31 19.54 2.54 23.98
CA GLU A 31 20.66 2.05 23.16
C GLU A 31 20.34 0.77 22.37
N LEU A 32 19.44 -0.08 22.88
CA LEU A 32 19.01 -1.33 22.23
C LEU A 32 18.05 -1.11 21.05
N ASN A 33 17.59 0.12 20.86
CA ASN A 33 16.61 0.51 19.83
C ASN A 33 17.15 1.50 18.80
N MET A 34 18.44 1.87 18.88
CA MET A 34 19.07 2.86 17.98
C MET A 34 19.49 2.27 16.62
N TRP A 35 18.65 1.43 16.00
CA TRP A 35 18.95 0.70 14.76
C TRP A 35 18.32 1.32 13.51
N TYR A 36 17.67 2.48 13.64
CA TYR A 36 16.89 3.10 12.57
C TYR A 36 17.71 4.14 11.80
N HIS A 37 17.57 4.15 10.47
CA HIS A 37 18.38 4.96 9.56
C HIS A 37 17.58 5.97 8.71
N GLY A 38 16.26 6.04 8.88
CA GLY A 38 15.39 6.94 8.12
C GLY A 38 15.33 6.62 6.63
N LYS A 39 15.09 7.64 5.80
CA LYS A 39 15.11 7.54 4.34
C LYS A 39 16.50 7.18 3.84
N LEU A 40 16.69 5.89 3.59
CA LEU A 40 17.95 5.33 3.10
C LEU A 40 17.67 4.42 1.92
N GLN A 41 18.41 4.61 0.82
CA GLN A 41 18.32 3.74 -0.35
C GLN A 41 18.95 2.37 -0.05
N ARG A 42 18.49 1.35 -0.78
CA ARG A 42 18.97 -0.04 -0.63
C ARG A 42 20.49 -0.14 -0.73
N LEU A 43 21.10 0.46 -1.76
CA LEU A 43 22.55 0.41 -1.98
C LEU A 43 23.35 1.05 -0.83
N HIS A 44 22.88 2.19 -0.29
CA HIS A 44 23.55 2.85 0.84
C HIS A 44 23.43 2.03 2.14
N ALA A 45 22.33 1.29 2.33
CA ALA A 45 22.20 0.36 3.45
C ALA A 45 23.22 -0.78 3.37
N GLU A 46 23.45 -1.32 2.17
CA GLU A 46 24.47 -2.35 1.94
C GLU A 46 25.88 -1.82 2.26
N GLN A 47 26.19 -0.59 1.84
CA GLN A 47 27.47 0.08 2.13
C GLN A 47 27.69 0.24 3.65
N ILE A 48 26.69 0.72 4.40
CA ILE A 48 26.80 0.89 5.85
C ILE A 48 27.07 -0.44 6.55
N LEU A 49 26.39 -1.52 6.14
CA LEU A 49 26.59 -2.85 6.71
C LEU A 49 28.01 -3.37 6.41
N GLN A 50 28.50 -3.18 5.19
CA GLN A 50 29.87 -3.59 4.80
C GLN A 50 30.96 -2.79 5.53
N GLU A 51 30.80 -1.47 5.65
CA GLU A 51 31.72 -0.61 6.39
C GLU A 51 31.78 -1.00 7.88
N ALA A 52 30.64 -1.37 8.48
CA ALA A 52 30.59 -1.82 9.86
C ALA A 52 31.39 -3.12 10.09
N VAL A 53 31.38 -4.04 9.13
CA VAL A 53 32.22 -5.25 9.15
C VAL A 53 33.70 -4.91 8.96
N GLN A 54 34.04 -3.99 8.05
CA GLN A 54 35.42 -3.56 7.83
C GLN A 54 36.05 -2.89 9.06
N ARG A 55 35.26 -2.07 9.78
CA ARG A 55 35.73 -1.40 11.01
C ARG A 55 35.93 -2.38 12.17
N ASN A 56 35.22 -3.51 12.18
CA ASN A 56 35.31 -4.53 13.24
C ASN A 56 35.46 -5.94 12.65
N PRO A 57 36.67 -6.32 12.19
CA PRO A 57 36.90 -7.62 11.52
C PRO A 57 36.67 -8.85 12.42
N SER A 58 36.63 -8.66 13.74
CA SER A 58 36.33 -9.71 14.73
C SER A 58 34.84 -9.89 15.01
N LEU A 59 33.98 -9.02 14.47
CA LEU A 59 32.53 -9.10 14.64
C LEU A 59 31.96 -10.22 13.78
N ASN A 60 31.09 -11.06 14.36
CA ASN A 60 30.30 -11.96 13.54
C ASN A 60 29.36 -11.12 12.64
N SER A 61 29.60 -11.18 11.34
CA SER A 61 28.87 -10.43 10.33
C SER A 61 27.44 -10.96 10.15
N ASP A 62 27.18 -12.21 10.51
CA ASP A 62 25.86 -12.81 10.41
C ASP A 62 24.90 -12.22 11.45
N GLY A 63 23.75 -11.75 10.97
CA GLY A 63 22.74 -11.10 11.79
C GLY A 63 23.05 -9.63 12.10
N LEU A 64 24.05 -9.02 11.44
CA LEU A 64 24.25 -7.57 11.48
C LEU A 64 23.15 -6.86 10.69
N PHE A 65 22.45 -5.89 11.29
CA PHE A 65 21.25 -5.30 10.69
C PHE A 65 21.08 -3.80 10.92
N LEU A 66 20.22 -3.21 10.10
CA LEU A 66 19.63 -1.89 10.27
C LEU A 66 18.22 -1.86 9.69
N VAL A 67 17.41 -0.89 10.12
CA VAL A 67 16.08 -0.65 9.54
C VAL A 67 16.03 0.75 8.96
N ARG A 68 15.34 0.89 7.83
CA ARG A 68 15.20 2.14 7.07
C ARG A 68 13.78 2.28 6.55
N ASP A 69 13.43 3.49 6.12
CA ASP A 69 12.18 3.70 5.39
C ASP A 69 12.16 2.89 4.11
N SER A 70 10.98 2.39 3.75
CA SER A 70 10.78 1.77 2.46
C SER A 70 10.97 2.79 1.33
N THR A 71 11.64 2.38 0.28
CA THR A 71 11.72 3.17 -0.96
C THR A 71 10.46 3.03 -1.81
N ALA A 72 9.60 2.04 -1.51
CA ALA A 72 8.35 1.78 -2.23
C ALA A 72 7.12 2.42 -1.56
N SER A 73 7.25 2.89 -0.31
CA SER A 73 6.14 3.40 0.48
C SER A 73 6.63 4.39 1.54
N ASN A 74 5.89 5.49 1.73
CA ASN A 74 6.21 6.51 2.75
C ASN A 74 5.77 6.12 4.16
N VAL A 75 5.11 4.97 4.33
CA VAL A 75 4.55 4.52 5.62
C VAL A 75 5.16 3.21 6.13
N ASP A 76 5.84 2.47 5.24
CA ASP A 76 6.40 1.15 5.50
C ASP A 76 7.92 1.19 5.67
N PHE A 77 8.50 0.10 6.17
CA PHE A 77 9.93 0.02 6.50
C PHE A 77 10.61 -1.11 5.73
N SER A 78 11.95 -1.15 5.83
CA SER A 78 12.76 -2.23 5.30
C SER A 78 13.85 -2.62 6.29
N LEU A 79 13.87 -3.89 6.67
CA LEU A 79 14.96 -4.50 7.42
C LEU A 79 16.07 -4.89 6.45
N SER A 80 17.26 -4.31 6.59
CA SER A 80 18.45 -4.67 5.82
C SER A 80 19.42 -5.39 6.75
N PHE A 81 19.81 -6.61 6.42
CA PHE A 81 20.69 -7.40 7.29
C PHE A 81 21.65 -8.30 6.50
N LEU A 82 22.77 -8.64 7.13
CA LEU A 82 23.87 -9.39 6.54
C LEU A 82 23.86 -10.86 6.99
N PHE A 83 24.02 -11.77 6.04
CA PHE A 83 24.18 -13.22 6.27
C PHE A 83 25.08 -13.83 5.20
N GLU A 84 26.07 -14.63 5.59
CA GLU A 84 27.04 -15.25 4.69
C GLU A 84 27.72 -14.23 3.75
N SER A 85 28.07 -13.06 4.29
CA SER A 85 28.64 -11.92 3.54
C SER A 85 27.75 -11.35 2.42
N ARG A 86 26.44 -11.64 2.44
CA ARG A 86 25.43 -11.09 1.52
C ARG A 86 24.40 -10.26 2.27
N CYS A 87 23.99 -9.14 1.69
CA CYS A 87 22.94 -8.31 2.26
C CYS A 87 21.56 -8.75 1.75
N TYR A 88 20.64 -8.93 2.69
CA TYR A 88 19.24 -9.23 2.44
C TYR A 88 18.38 -8.05 2.88
N HIS A 89 17.28 -7.82 2.16
CA HIS A 89 16.32 -6.78 2.50
C HIS A 89 14.94 -7.38 2.60
N PHE A 90 14.31 -7.21 3.76
CA PHE A 90 12.97 -7.66 4.03
C PHE A 90 12.06 -6.44 4.15
N TYR A 91 10.94 -6.51 3.46
CA TYR A 91 9.92 -5.50 3.55
C TYR A 91 9.17 -5.64 4.86
N ILE A 92 9.02 -4.55 5.60
CA ILE A 92 8.21 -4.49 6.81
C ILE A 92 6.96 -3.69 6.48
N GLU A 93 5.82 -4.37 6.46
CA GLU A 93 4.52 -3.78 6.20
C GLU A 93 3.92 -3.20 7.47
N ARG A 94 3.23 -2.07 7.31
CA ARG A 94 2.41 -1.47 8.35
C ARG A 94 0.93 -1.57 7.96
N ASP A 95 0.14 -2.24 8.80
CA ASP A 95 -1.31 -2.26 8.63
C ASP A 95 -1.97 -0.95 9.10
N LYS A 96 -3.22 -0.71 8.68
CA LYS A 96 -4.06 0.45 9.02
C LYS A 96 -4.25 0.63 10.52
N GLU A 97 -4.17 -0.45 11.28
CA GLU A 97 -4.25 -0.43 12.74
C GLU A 97 -2.92 -0.13 13.44
N GLY A 98 -1.81 0.01 12.70
CA GLY A 98 -0.49 0.32 13.25
C GLY A 98 0.33 -0.90 13.68
N TYR A 99 -0.05 -2.10 13.25
CA TYR A 99 0.75 -3.31 13.41
C TYR A 99 1.80 -3.42 12.31
N PHE A 100 2.93 -4.03 12.65
CA PHE A 100 4.06 -4.27 11.77
C PHE A 100 4.29 -5.77 11.59
N PHE A 101 4.61 -6.18 10.38
CA PHE A 101 4.97 -7.55 10.08
C PHE A 101 5.93 -7.63 8.88
N ILE A 102 6.69 -8.72 8.82
CA ILE A 102 7.39 -9.16 7.62
C ILE A 102 6.59 -10.35 7.08
N GLU A 103 6.56 -10.57 5.77
CA GLU A 103 5.79 -11.65 5.14
C GLU A 103 6.04 -13.04 5.79
N GLY A 104 4.97 -13.70 6.27
CA GLY A 104 5.06 -14.97 7.00
C GLY A 104 5.57 -14.85 8.45
N GLY A 105 5.79 -13.61 8.90
CA GLY A 105 6.19 -13.18 10.24
C GLY A 105 5.03 -13.03 11.22
N PRO A 106 5.32 -12.74 12.51
CA PRO A 106 4.28 -12.34 13.44
C PRO A 106 3.80 -10.92 13.14
N VAL A 107 2.51 -10.68 13.37
CA VAL A 107 1.91 -9.34 13.34
C VAL A 107 2.01 -8.75 14.74
N VAL A 108 2.77 -7.67 14.90
CA VAL A 108 3.05 -7.07 16.23
C VAL A 108 2.87 -5.57 16.22
N HIS A 109 2.38 -5.03 17.34
CA HIS A 109 2.27 -3.59 17.52
C HIS A 109 3.59 -3.01 18.05
N GLY A 110 4.13 -2.00 17.36
CA GLY A 110 5.45 -1.42 17.64
C GLY A 110 6.57 -2.05 16.82
N LEU A 111 7.29 -1.21 16.07
CA LEU A 111 8.39 -1.64 15.21
C LEU A 111 9.54 -2.26 16.04
N GLU A 112 9.78 -1.76 17.25
CA GLU A 112 10.76 -2.33 18.18
C GLU A 112 10.39 -3.73 18.65
N LYS A 113 9.10 -4.03 18.81
CA LYS A 113 8.64 -5.38 19.18
C LYS A 113 8.85 -6.37 18.05
N LEU A 114 8.73 -5.92 16.80
CA LEU A 114 9.04 -6.74 15.63
C LEU A 114 10.53 -7.09 15.59
N ILE A 115 11.39 -6.09 15.79
CA ILE A 115 12.84 -6.31 15.82
C ILE A 115 13.25 -7.21 16.99
N ASP A 116 12.68 -7.01 18.18
CA ASP A 116 12.92 -7.88 19.33
C ASP A 116 12.49 -9.33 19.09
N TYR A 117 11.37 -9.55 18.40
CA TYR A 117 10.96 -10.89 17.99
C TYR A 117 12.03 -11.54 17.09
N TYR A 118 12.53 -10.83 16.07
CA TYR A 118 13.51 -11.36 15.13
C TYR A 118 14.94 -11.48 15.69
N LYS A 119 15.23 -10.85 16.84
CA LYS A 119 16.43 -11.16 17.64
C LYS A 119 16.33 -12.53 18.31
N GLY A 120 15.14 -12.94 18.74
CA GLY A 120 14.90 -14.21 19.44
C GLY A 120 14.53 -15.39 18.54
N SER A 121 13.80 -15.14 17.44
CA SER A 121 13.28 -16.15 16.53
C SER A 121 13.47 -15.70 15.08
N PRO A 122 14.15 -16.49 14.22
CA PRO A 122 14.48 -16.03 12.88
C PRO A 122 13.23 -16.01 11.98
N ASN A 123 12.24 -16.88 12.23
CA ASN A 123 10.99 -17.02 11.49
C ASN A 123 11.09 -16.64 9.99
N ARG A 124 11.74 -17.53 9.21
CA ARG A 124 12.06 -17.38 7.77
C ARG A 124 13.19 -16.40 7.41
N LEU A 125 13.71 -15.59 8.34
CA LEU A 125 15.01 -14.95 8.14
C LEU A 125 16.13 -16.00 8.10
N PRO A 126 17.18 -15.80 7.29
CA PRO A 126 18.36 -16.68 7.28
C PRO A 126 19.00 -16.93 8.65
N CYS A 127 19.02 -15.93 9.54
CA CYS A 127 19.48 -16.07 10.93
C CYS A 127 18.81 -15.03 11.85
N ASN A 128 19.07 -15.15 13.15
CA ASN A 128 18.60 -14.18 14.14
C ASN A 128 19.31 -12.83 13.99
N LEU A 129 18.57 -11.76 14.24
CA LEU A 129 19.16 -10.43 14.38
C LEU A 129 20.07 -10.40 15.61
N SER A 130 21.35 -10.12 15.39
CA SER A 130 22.39 -10.28 16.41
C SER A 130 23.02 -8.94 16.78
N PHE A 131 23.49 -8.18 15.77
CA PHE A 131 24.17 -6.92 15.97
C PHE A 131 23.49 -5.80 15.17
N MET A 132 23.38 -4.60 15.73
CA MET A 132 22.76 -3.47 15.04
C MET A 132 23.77 -2.43 14.60
N CYS A 133 23.57 -1.85 13.41
CA CYS A 133 24.27 -0.62 13.01
C CYS A 133 23.60 0.58 13.66
N ARG A 134 24.25 1.15 14.69
CA ARG A 134 23.69 2.24 15.48
C ARG A 134 23.57 3.55 14.68
N LYS A 135 22.42 4.22 14.80
CA LYS A 135 22.20 5.59 14.30
C LYS A 135 21.14 6.33 15.12
N ASP A 136 19.86 6.22 14.77
CA ASP A 136 18.76 6.94 15.40
C ASP A 136 17.72 5.98 16.01
N LEU A 137 16.85 6.51 16.88
CA LEU A 137 15.65 5.81 17.34
C LEU A 137 14.56 5.81 16.25
N PRO A 138 13.73 4.75 16.15
CA PRO A 138 12.59 4.77 15.25
C PRO A 138 11.60 5.88 15.65
N PRO A 139 10.84 6.44 14.68
CA PRO A 139 9.89 7.51 14.95
C PRO A 139 8.88 7.14 16.05
N SER A 140 8.52 8.09 16.89
CA SER A 140 7.63 7.87 18.04
C SER A 140 6.27 7.27 17.66
N GLN A 141 5.79 7.55 16.44
CA GLN A 141 4.53 7.06 15.89
C GLN A 141 4.52 5.55 15.61
N VAL A 142 5.70 4.95 15.43
CA VAL A 142 5.84 3.51 15.16
C VAL A 142 6.33 2.73 16.37
N ARG A 143 6.65 3.44 17.46
CA ARG A 143 7.00 2.85 18.74
C ARG A 143 5.74 2.45 19.50
N LYS A 144 5.77 1.31 20.16
CA LYS A 144 4.76 0.93 21.16
C LYS A 144 4.99 1.66 22.47
N ASN A 145 6.25 1.69 22.94
CA ASN A 145 6.64 2.33 24.20
C ASN A 145 7.85 3.25 23.99
N GLY A 146 8.01 4.20 24.89
CA GLY A 146 9.25 4.96 25.04
C GLY A 146 9.60 5.20 26.50
N GLN A 147 10.28 6.31 26.78
CA GLN A 147 10.78 6.62 28.11
C GLN A 147 10.20 7.91 28.64
N THR A 148 9.91 7.90 29.94
CA THR A 148 9.36 9.06 30.64
C THR A 148 10.43 10.14 30.80
N ASN A 149 10.49 11.03 29.81
CA ASN A 149 11.39 12.20 29.80
C ASN A 149 10.94 13.29 30.80
N LEU A 150 11.73 14.35 30.92
CA LEU A 150 11.46 15.46 31.84
C LEU A 150 10.15 16.20 31.53
N LEU A 151 9.75 16.28 30.25
CA LEU A 151 8.50 16.91 29.83
C LEU A 151 7.29 16.12 30.33
N HIS A 152 7.28 14.80 30.15
CA HIS A 152 6.23 13.93 30.72
C HIS A 152 6.15 14.07 32.23
N ARG A 153 7.29 14.05 32.93
CA ARG A 153 7.31 14.21 34.40
C ARG A 153 6.73 15.55 34.83
N ALA A 154 7.07 16.64 34.15
CA ALA A 154 6.51 17.96 34.44
C ALA A 154 4.99 17.99 34.28
N ILE A 155 4.45 17.35 33.24
CA ILE A 155 3.00 17.30 32.97
C ILE A 155 2.28 16.38 33.97
N ILE A 156 2.81 15.18 34.22
CA ILE A 156 2.23 14.21 35.17
C ILE A 156 2.15 14.79 36.59
N GLU A 157 3.19 15.53 37.00
CA GLU A 157 3.27 16.25 38.28
C GLU A 157 2.52 17.60 38.28
N ASP A 158 1.79 17.94 37.21
CA ASP A 158 0.96 19.16 37.09
C ASP A 158 1.76 20.47 37.21
N ARG A 159 3.00 20.48 36.72
CA ARG A 159 3.92 21.63 36.72
C ARG A 159 3.87 22.37 35.38
N GLU A 160 2.76 23.09 35.14
CA GLU A 160 2.51 23.83 33.89
C GLU A 160 3.65 24.78 33.50
N ASP A 161 4.12 25.61 34.44
CA ASP A 161 5.21 26.56 34.21
C ASP A 161 6.49 25.88 33.71
N LEU A 162 6.78 24.69 34.25
CA LEU A 162 7.97 23.94 33.88
C LEU A 162 7.80 23.28 32.52
N ALA A 163 6.63 22.70 32.24
CA ALA A 163 6.32 22.12 30.94
C ALA A 163 6.43 23.19 29.84
N LEU A 164 5.87 24.39 30.06
CA LEU A 164 5.99 25.52 29.14
C LEU A 164 7.45 25.99 28.97
N LYS A 165 8.24 26.03 30.05
CA LYS A 165 9.68 26.35 29.96
C LYS A 165 10.45 25.32 29.14
N ILE A 166 10.17 24.03 29.33
CA ILE A 166 10.81 22.94 28.58
C ILE A 166 10.44 23.04 27.09
N LEU A 167 9.16 23.26 26.77
CA LEU A 167 8.68 23.35 25.38
C LEU A 167 9.25 24.54 24.61
N ASN A 168 9.53 25.66 25.28
CA ASN A 168 10.18 26.82 24.67
C ASN A 168 11.71 26.72 24.63
N HIS A 169 12.29 25.64 25.15
CA HIS A 169 13.73 25.48 25.26
C HIS A 169 14.34 24.88 23.97
N PRO A 170 15.54 25.32 23.52
CA PRO A 170 16.18 24.76 22.32
C PRO A 170 16.49 23.25 22.41
N ASN A 171 16.73 22.75 23.63
CA ASN A 171 16.95 21.33 23.92
C ASN A 171 15.66 20.60 24.34
N CYS A 172 14.49 21.07 23.91
CA CYS A 172 13.23 20.38 24.17
C CYS A 172 13.30 18.94 23.62
N PRO A 173 12.84 17.92 24.38
CA PRO A 173 12.63 16.59 23.85
C PRO A 173 11.67 16.61 22.65
N ASP A 174 11.73 15.59 21.79
CA ASP A 174 10.72 15.38 20.75
C ASP A 174 9.32 15.43 21.37
N VAL A 175 8.45 16.32 20.86
CA VAL A 175 7.09 16.55 21.37
C VAL A 175 6.19 15.33 21.18
N ASP A 176 6.51 14.49 20.20
CA ASP A 176 5.80 13.24 19.93
C ASP A 176 6.42 12.04 20.65
N ALA A 177 7.49 12.23 21.44
CA ALA A 177 8.11 11.16 22.21
C ALA A 177 7.07 10.46 23.09
N LYS A 178 7.14 9.12 23.10
CA LYS A 178 6.29 8.27 23.93
C LYS A 178 6.94 8.02 25.29
N ASN A 179 6.15 7.93 26.34
CA ASN A 179 6.57 7.46 27.67
C ASN A 179 6.45 5.93 27.80
N GLU A 180 6.67 5.40 29.01
CA GLU A 180 6.60 3.96 29.30
C GLU A 180 5.21 3.35 29.05
N GLU A 181 4.15 4.16 29.13
CA GLU A 181 2.75 3.81 28.83
C GLU A 181 2.40 4.04 27.35
N GLY A 182 3.37 4.42 26.52
CA GLY A 182 3.16 4.71 25.09
C GLY A 182 2.43 6.03 24.81
N SER A 183 2.16 6.83 25.84
CA SER A 183 1.50 8.13 25.75
C SER A 183 2.50 9.21 25.33
N THR A 184 2.05 10.18 24.52
CA THR A 184 2.83 11.39 24.19
C THR A 184 2.57 12.51 25.20
N ALA A 185 3.41 13.55 25.21
CA ALA A 185 3.18 14.71 26.07
C ALA A 185 1.79 15.34 25.86
N LEU A 186 1.27 15.25 24.63
CA LEU A 186 -0.07 15.70 24.28
C LEU A 186 -1.17 14.83 24.91
N HIS A 187 -0.98 13.51 25.05
CA HIS A 187 -1.93 12.64 25.77
C HIS A 187 -2.00 13.03 27.25
N ASP A 188 -0.84 13.16 27.90
CA ASP A 188 -0.75 13.48 29.32
C ASP A 188 -1.34 14.87 29.61
N ALA A 189 -1.00 15.87 28.78
CA ALA A 189 -1.54 17.23 28.91
C ALA A 189 -3.04 17.26 28.63
N ALA A 190 -3.52 16.45 27.67
CA ALA A 190 -4.94 16.35 27.34
C ALA A 190 -5.75 15.69 28.46
N PHE A 191 -5.21 14.65 29.08
CA PHE A 191 -5.81 13.99 30.24
C PHE A 191 -5.88 14.92 31.46
N LYS A 192 -4.83 15.73 31.70
CA LYS A 192 -4.79 16.70 32.80
C LYS A 192 -5.68 17.92 32.54
N GLY A 193 -5.85 18.31 31.28
CA GLY A 193 -6.57 19.51 30.86
C GLY A 193 -5.71 20.77 30.90
N MET A 194 -4.41 20.64 30.58
CA MET A 194 -3.44 21.75 30.62
C MET A 194 -3.50 22.54 29.30
N ASP A 195 -4.54 23.35 29.12
CA ASP A 195 -4.86 24.02 27.86
C ASP A 195 -3.70 24.86 27.28
N SER A 196 -2.89 25.54 28.11
CA SER A 196 -1.73 26.31 27.62
C SER A 196 -0.64 25.41 27.06
N VAL A 197 -0.38 24.27 27.71
CA VAL A 197 0.59 23.27 27.25
C VAL A 197 0.10 22.60 25.98
N VAL A 198 -1.18 22.22 25.93
CA VAL A 198 -1.82 21.66 24.72
C VAL A 198 -1.72 22.64 23.56
N THR A 199 -2.07 23.91 23.77
CA THR A 199 -1.96 24.96 22.75
C THR A 199 -0.53 25.11 22.23
N LEU A 200 0.47 25.07 23.11
CA LEU A 200 1.88 25.18 22.71
C LEU A 200 2.35 23.93 21.96
N LEU A 201 1.98 22.72 22.40
CA LEU A 201 2.27 21.47 21.71
C LEU A 201 1.69 21.45 20.29
N LEU A 202 0.44 21.90 20.12
CA LEU A 202 -0.21 22.01 18.82
C LEU A 202 0.48 23.05 17.91
N LYS A 203 0.89 24.20 18.46
CA LYS A 203 1.73 25.19 17.75
C LYS A 203 3.07 24.60 17.30
N LEU A 204 3.66 23.73 18.09
CA LEU A 204 4.87 22.97 17.76
C LEU A 204 4.61 21.76 16.84
N LYS A 205 3.39 21.63 16.28
CA LYS A 205 2.98 20.58 15.34
C LYS A 205 3.01 19.16 15.94
N ALA A 206 2.73 19.02 17.23
CA ALA A 206 2.53 17.72 17.86
C ALA A 206 1.41 16.92 17.15
N ASN A 207 1.63 15.63 16.96
CA ASN A 207 0.74 14.78 16.18
C ASN A 207 -0.44 14.27 17.01
N VAL A 208 -1.63 14.78 16.69
CA VAL A 208 -2.92 14.44 17.33
C VAL A 208 -3.43 13.03 17.04
N LYS A 209 -2.83 12.31 16.08
CA LYS A 209 -3.28 10.98 15.64
C LYS A 209 -2.55 9.81 16.30
N ILE A 210 -1.48 10.08 17.06
CA ILE A 210 -0.74 9.03 17.75
C ILE A 210 -1.66 8.35 18.76
N LYS A 211 -1.60 7.01 18.80
CA LYS A 211 -2.31 6.19 19.78
C LYS A 211 -1.35 5.71 20.88
N ASP A 212 -1.82 5.72 22.11
CA ASP A 212 -1.14 5.11 23.26
C ASP A 212 -1.22 3.56 23.23
N VAL A 213 -0.75 2.89 24.30
CA VAL A 213 -0.80 1.41 24.38
C VAL A 213 -2.21 0.84 24.43
N GLU A 214 -3.20 1.63 24.87
CA GLU A 214 -4.60 1.24 24.91
C GLU A 214 -5.29 1.49 23.57
N GLY A 215 -4.63 2.15 22.61
CA GLY A 215 -5.20 2.51 21.32
C GLY A 215 -5.96 3.84 21.32
N SER A 216 -5.82 4.64 22.38
CA SER A 216 -6.50 5.92 22.56
C SER A 216 -5.66 7.06 21.99
N THR A 217 -6.32 8.04 21.35
CA THR A 217 -5.70 9.30 20.91
C THR A 217 -5.75 10.36 22.02
N PRO A 218 -5.05 11.51 21.90
CA PRO A 218 -5.16 12.59 22.88
C PRO A 218 -6.60 13.08 23.08
N LEU A 219 -7.43 13.06 22.02
CA LEU A 219 -8.85 13.41 22.12
C LEU A 219 -9.64 12.38 22.95
N HIS A 220 -9.33 11.07 22.83
CA HIS A 220 -9.91 10.06 23.72
C HIS A 220 -9.57 10.35 25.17
N LYS A 221 -8.32 10.71 25.47
CA LYS A 221 -7.87 11.02 26.84
C LYS A 221 -8.50 12.31 27.40
N ALA A 222 -8.66 13.34 26.59
CA ALA A 222 -9.43 14.53 26.99
C ALA A 222 -10.90 14.18 27.29
N CYS A 223 -11.54 13.38 26.42
CA CYS A 223 -12.90 12.91 26.61
C CYS A 223 -13.07 11.87 27.72
N GLU A 224 -12.00 11.18 28.14
CA GLU A 224 -11.99 10.27 29.29
C GLU A 224 -11.97 11.04 30.61
N ALA A 225 -11.21 12.14 30.66
CA ALA A 225 -11.00 12.96 31.84
C ALA A 225 -11.93 14.19 31.96
N ASP A 226 -12.97 14.25 31.12
CA ASP A 226 -13.95 15.35 31.04
C ASP A 226 -13.33 16.74 30.76
N LYS A 227 -12.30 16.80 29.92
CA LYS A 227 -11.59 18.04 29.58
C LYS A 227 -12.23 18.73 28.38
N THR A 228 -13.34 19.41 28.62
CA THR A 228 -14.16 20.05 27.59
C THR A 228 -13.40 21.13 26.81
N SER A 229 -12.73 22.05 27.50
CA SER A 229 -11.93 23.13 26.87
C SER A 229 -10.79 22.57 26.01
N THR A 230 -10.10 21.56 26.52
CA THR A 230 -9.05 20.85 25.79
C THR A 230 -9.58 20.12 24.57
N SER A 231 -10.76 19.50 24.68
CA SER A 231 -11.42 18.83 23.55
C SER A 231 -11.72 19.83 22.42
N VAL A 232 -12.16 21.05 22.76
CA VAL A 232 -12.33 22.15 21.79
C VAL A 232 -11.01 22.51 21.10
N LEU A 233 -9.92 22.65 21.86
CA LEU A 233 -8.61 22.95 21.28
C LEU A 233 -8.15 21.87 20.31
N LEU A 234 -8.32 20.60 20.66
CA LEU A 234 -7.94 19.48 19.80
C LEU A 234 -8.82 19.39 18.54
N ILE A 235 -10.14 19.59 18.65
CA ILE A 235 -11.07 19.51 17.51
C ILE A 235 -10.86 20.65 16.51
N ASN A 236 -10.43 21.83 16.99
CA ASN A 236 -10.16 22.97 16.12
C ASN A 236 -8.88 22.81 15.28
N GLU A 237 -8.08 21.76 15.50
CA GLU A 237 -6.92 21.44 14.65
C GLU A 237 -7.36 20.60 13.44
N ASP A 238 -7.01 21.06 12.23
CA ASP A 238 -7.42 20.43 10.94
C ASP A 238 -7.07 18.95 10.82
N SER A 239 -6.05 18.49 11.54
CA SER A 239 -5.58 17.10 11.49
C SER A 239 -6.34 16.16 12.43
N THR A 240 -7.21 16.67 13.30
CA THR A 240 -7.93 15.86 14.28
C THR A 240 -9.15 15.20 13.64
N CYS A 241 -9.21 13.87 13.70
CA CYS A 241 -10.39 13.13 13.30
C CYS A 241 -11.18 12.68 14.55
N MET A 242 -12.41 13.17 14.68
CA MET A 242 -13.32 12.81 15.78
C MET A 242 -13.87 11.37 15.67
N GLN A 243 -13.59 10.69 14.57
CA GLN A 243 -14.04 9.33 14.28
C GLN A 243 -12.89 8.31 14.30
N GLU A 244 -11.71 8.69 14.80
CA GLU A 244 -10.62 7.74 15.02
C GLU A 244 -11.08 6.63 15.97
N ARG A 245 -10.94 5.38 15.51
CA ARG A 245 -11.35 4.19 16.27
C ARG A 245 -10.19 3.61 17.06
N ASN A 246 -10.46 3.24 18.30
CA ASN A 246 -9.58 2.39 19.08
C ASN A 246 -9.48 1.00 18.40
N PRO A 247 -8.28 0.46 18.12
CA PRO A 247 -8.14 -0.84 17.44
C PRO A 247 -8.76 -2.03 18.18
N THR A 248 -8.86 -1.97 19.51
CA THR A 248 -9.36 -3.10 20.32
C THR A 248 -10.86 -3.09 20.52
N THR A 249 -11.46 -1.91 20.70
CA THR A 249 -12.89 -1.74 21.02
C THR A 249 -13.70 -1.12 19.88
N HIS A 250 -13.02 -0.58 18.87
CA HIS A 250 -13.58 0.30 17.83
C HIS A 250 -14.30 1.53 18.38
N TRP A 251 -14.04 1.91 19.62
CA TRP A 251 -14.62 3.11 20.21
C TRP A 251 -13.98 4.35 19.61
N VAL A 252 -14.85 5.29 19.24
CA VAL A 252 -14.50 6.69 18.98
C VAL A 252 -14.60 7.53 20.27
N PRO A 253 -14.04 8.76 20.34
CA PRO A 253 -14.09 9.60 21.53
C PRO A 253 -15.50 9.80 22.11
N LEU A 254 -16.52 9.82 21.25
CA LEU A 254 -17.92 9.96 21.66
C LEU A 254 -18.43 8.78 22.50
N HIS A 255 -18.00 7.54 22.21
CA HIS A 255 -18.33 6.38 23.05
C HIS A 255 -17.72 6.52 24.45
N THR A 256 -16.47 6.98 24.51
CA THR A 256 -15.74 7.18 25.77
C THR A 256 -16.45 8.23 26.63
N ALA A 257 -16.76 9.39 26.07
CA ALA A 257 -17.48 10.45 26.77
C ALA A 257 -18.88 10.00 27.24
N ALA A 258 -19.64 9.32 26.36
CA ALA A 258 -20.99 8.86 26.68
C ALA A 258 -21.03 7.78 27.76
N MET A 259 -20.07 6.84 27.74
CA MET A 259 -19.97 5.80 28.77
C MET A 259 -19.58 6.36 30.14
N LYS A 260 -18.66 7.33 30.18
CA LYS A 260 -18.25 7.99 31.43
C LYS A 260 -19.28 8.98 31.96
N GLY A 261 -20.16 9.50 31.10
CA GLY A 261 -21.22 10.45 31.46
C GLY A 261 -20.82 11.92 31.30
N HIS A 262 -19.84 12.19 30.45
CA HIS A 262 -19.19 13.49 30.32
C HIS A 262 -19.91 14.36 29.30
N THR A 263 -21.00 15.01 29.73
CA THR A 263 -21.93 15.75 28.87
C THR A 263 -21.28 16.92 28.13
N GLY A 264 -20.33 17.62 28.74
CA GLY A 264 -19.58 18.71 28.10
C GLY A 264 -18.79 18.23 26.89
N CYS A 265 -18.07 17.12 27.04
CA CYS A 265 -17.33 16.48 25.95
C CYS A 265 -18.27 15.94 24.86
N VAL A 266 -19.41 15.31 25.24
CA VAL A 266 -20.43 14.86 24.28
C VAL A 266 -20.97 16.04 23.46
N GLN A 267 -21.33 17.15 24.11
CA GLN A 267 -21.82 18.35 23.43
C GLN A 267 -20.79 18.91 22.46
N VAL A 268 -19.52 19.02 22.90
CA VAL A 268 -18.42 19.54 22.07
C VAL A 268 -18.16 18.66 20.85
N LEU A 269 -18.13 17.33 21.01
CA LEU A 269 -17.95 16.41 19.88
C LEU A 269 -19.09 16.49 18.86
N LEU A 270 -20.34 16.53 19.33
CA LEU A 270 -21.51 16.62 18.46
C LEU A 270 -21.60 17.99 17.77
N SER A 271 -21.31 19.07 18.49
CA SER A 271 -21.20 20.43 17.93
C SER A 271 -20.02 20.56 16.97
N GLY A 272 -18.96 19.77 17.12
CA GLY A 272 -17.86 19.65 16.15
C GLY A 272 -18.22 18.81 14.93
N GLY A 273 -19.35 18.11 14.94
CA GLY A 273 -19.83 17.32 13.81
C GLY A 273 -19.46 15.85 13.83
N ALA A 274 -19.08 15.29 14.99
CA ALA A 274 -18.97 13.86 15.17
C ALA A 274 -20.29 13.15 14.82
N ALA A 275 -20.21 11.94 14.26
CA ALA A 275 -21.39 11.11 13.99
C ALA A 275 -22.17 10.85 15.30
N LEU A 276 -23.50 10.91 15.23
CA LEU A 276 -24.37 10.68 16.39
C LEU A 276 -24.46 9.19 16.77
N TYR A 277 -24.43 8.29 15.77
CA TYR A 277 -24.56 6.84 15.95
C TYR A 277 -23.37 6.04 15.38
N PRO A 278 -22.13 6.31 15.79
CA PRO A 278 -21.01 5.43 15.49
C PRO A 278 -21.23 4.06 16.16
N ARG A 279 -20.55 3.03 15.64
CA ARG A 279 -20.70 1.64 16.10
C ARG A 279 -19.39 1.13 16.66
N SER A 280 -19.41 0.55 17.85
CA SER A 280 -18.30 -0.25 18.40
C SER A 280 -18.12 -1.57 17.64
N LEU A 281 -17.13 -2.38 18.06
CA LEU A 281 -16.87 -3.71 17.50
C LEU A 281 -18.08 -4.65 17.68
N GLU A 282 -18.78 -4.49 18.80
CA GLU A 282 -20.00 -5.20 19.20
C GLU A 282 -21.27 -4.55 18.63
N GLY A 283 -21.12 -3.45 17.87
CA GLY A 283 -22.22 -2.71 17.29
C GLY A 283 -22.96 -1.77 18.25
N GLU A 284 -22.43 -1.54 19.46
CA GLU A 284 -23.01 -0.62 20.45
C GLU A 284 -22.82 0.84 20.00
N THR A 285 -23.83 1.68 20.21
CA THR A 285 -23.80 3.12 19.95
C THR A 285 -23.52 3.92 21.23
N PRO A 286 -23.10 5.20 21.15
CA PRO A 286 -22.85 6.02 22.35
C PRO A 286 -24.04 6.13 23.29
N ILE A 287 -25.27 6.20 22.75
CA ILE A 287 -26.49 6.25 23.55
C ILE A 287 -26.77 4.94 24.28
N GLU A 288 -26.47 3.79 23.68
CA GLU A 288 -26.61 2.48 24.32
C GLU A 288 -25.58 2.30 25.43
N LEU A 289 -24.34 2.76 25.24
CA LEU A 289 -23.35 2.79 26.32
C LEU A 289 -23.81 3.73 27.45
N ALA A 290 -24.32 4.92 27.13
CA ALA A 290 -24.87 5.82 28.14
C ALA A 290 -26.04 5.17 28.92
N GLU A 291 -26.93 4.44 28.25
CA GLU A 291 -28.03 3.67 28.87
C GLU A 291 -27.51 2.52 29.74
N LYS A 292 -26.57 1.71 29.22
CA LYS A 292 -25.92 0.59 29.91
C LYS A 292 -25.25 1.02 31.21
N TYR A 293 -24.57 2.17 31.19
CA TYR A 293 -23.89 2.74 32.36
C TYR A 293 -24.74 3.79 33.11
N ARG A 294 -26.03 3.91 32.80
CA ARG A 294 -27.03 4.76 33.49
C ARG A 294 -26.67 6.25 33.55
N ARG A 295 -26.08 6.80 32.48
CA ARG A 295 -25.69 8.21 32.34
C ARG A 295 -26.85 9.08 31.84
N LYS A 296 -27.80 9.39 32.73
CA LYS A 296 -29.07 10.08 32.38
C LYS A 296 -28.88 11.38 31.58
N ASP A 297 -27.99 12.26 32.02
CA ASP A 297 -27.81 13.56 31.37
C ASP A 297 -27.24 13.41 29.94
N CYS A 298 -26.33 12.45 29.72
CA CYS A 298 -25.84 12.11 28.39
C CYS A 298 -26.93 11.51 27.50
N ILE A 299 -27.79 10.64 28.05
CA ILE A 299 -28.92 10.05 27.31
C ILE A 299 -29.87 11.15 26.85
N ASP A 300 -30.22 12.08 27.75
CA ASP A 300 -31.11 13.19 27.43
C ASP A 300 -30.52 14.12 26.38
N LEU A 301 -29.21 14.39 26.46
CA LEU A 301 -28.49 15.19 25.47
C LEU A 301 -28.45 14.50 24.11
N LEU A 302 -28.07 13.23 24.04
CA LEU A 302 -27.99 12.46 22.80
C LEU A 302 -29.38 12.30 22.13
N LYS A 303 -30.46 12.16 22.91
CA LYS A 303 -31.83 12.09 22.38
C LYS A 303 -32.34 13.43 21.85
N LYS A 304 -31.95 14.54 22.50
CA LYS A 304 -32.39 15.89 22.13
C LYS A 304 -31.57 16.49 21.00
N PHE A 305 -30.35 16.00 20.78
CA PHE A 305 -29.48 16.50 19.73
C PHE A 305 -30.10 16.26 18.35
N LYS A 306 -30.10 17.29 17.51
CA LYS A 306 -30.56 17.23 16.12
C LYS A 306 -29.38 17.53 15.22
N GLU A 307 -29.04 16.56 14.37
CA GLU A 307 -28.02 16.76 13.33
C GLU A 307 -28.48 17.86 12.37
N PHE A 308 -27.56 18.73 11.97
CA PHE A 308 -27.87 19.80 11.01
C PHE A 308 -27.97 19.20 9.60
N PRO A 309 -29.07 19.47 8.86
CA PRO A 309 -29.19 18.99 7.48
C PRO A 309 -28.11 19.65 6.61
N GLY A 310 -27.52 18.88 5.70
CA GLY A 310 -26.52 19.38 4.76
C GLY A 310 -27.08 20.34 3.71
N ASP A 311 -26.19 21.04 3.01
CA ASP A 311 -26.53 22.01 1.95
C ASP A 311 -27.06 21.36 0.65
N THR A 312 -27.09 20.02 0.62
CA THR A 312 -27.57 19.24 -0.52
C THR A 312 -28.93 18.62 -0.25
N GLN A 313 -29.74 18.58 -1.30
CA GLN A 313 -31.01 17.86 -1.31
C GLN A 313 -30.85 16.59 -2.13
N LYS A 314 -31.76 15.64 -1.91
CA LYS A 314 -31.78 14.37 -2.65
C LYS A 314 -31.71 14.55 -4.17
N SER A 315 -32.35 15.58 -4.73
CA SER A 315 -32.30 15.90 -6.16
C SER A 315 -30.91 16.21 -6.71
N ASP A 316 -29.97 16.61 -5.86
CA ASP A 316 -28.64 17.06 -6.27
C ASP A 316 -27.68 15.91 -6.60
N TRP A 317 -27.98 14.72 -6.10
CA TRP A 317 -27.10 13.54 -6.21
C TRP A 317 -27.84 12.23 -6.47
N PHE A 318 -29.17 12.17 -6.31
CA PHE A 318 -29.93 10.94 -6.44
C PHE A 318 -30.39 10.68 -7.87
N HIS A 319 -30.11 9.48 -8.37
CA HIS A 319 -30.53 9.01 -9.68
C HIS A 319 -31.43 7.78 -9.53
N PRO A 320 -32.75 7.90 -9.78
CA PRO A 320 -33.70 6.82 -9.52
C PRO A 320 -33.61 5.66 -10.52
N GLU A 321 -33.27 5.92 -11.79
CA GLU A 321 -33.43 4.92 -12.86
C GLU A 321 -32.10 4.28 -13.32
N ILE A 322 -30.97 4.89 -12.96
CA ILE A 322 -29.67 4.46 -13.48
C ILE A 322 -29.16 3.22 -12.74
N ASP A 323 -28.58 2.31 -13.50
CA ASP A 323 -27.82 1.19 -12.95
C ASP A 323 -26.34 1.57 -12.83
N ARG A 324 -25.51 0.57 -12.57
CA ARG A 324 -24.08 0.74 -12.42
C ARG A 324 -23.40 1.28 -13.69
N GLN A 325 -23.80 0.78 -14.87
CA GLN A 325 -23.24 1.24 -16.14
C GLN A 325 -23.71 2.66 -16.44
N GLY A 326 -24.97 2.97 -16.14
CA GLY A 326 -25.51 4.32 -16.24
C GLY A 326 -24.71 5.33 -15.40
N ALA A 327 -24.33 4.96 -14.18
CA ALA A 327 -23.48 5.81 -13.33
C ALA A 327 -22.09 6.04 -13.94
N GLU A 328 -21.44 5.00 -14.48
CA GLU A 328 -20.13 5.13 -15.15
C GLU A 328 -20.20 6.01 -16.40
N ASN A 329 -21.29 5.92 -17.17
CA ASN A 329 -21.54 6.77 -18.33
C ASN A 329 -21.71 8.24 -17.93
N VAL A 330 -22.44 8.49 -16.83
CA VAL A 330 -22.58 9.85 -16.26
C VAL A 330 -21.20 10.40 -15.91
N PHE A 331 -20.35 9.66 -15.17
CA PHE A 331 -19.00 10.12 -14.84
C PHE A 331 -18.09 10.30 -16.05
N SER A 332 -18.24 9.49 -17.10
CA SER A 332 -17.47 9.61 -18.34
C SER A 332 -17.74 10.94 -19.09
N SER A 333 -18.92 11.54 -18.87
CA SER A 333 -19.31 12.83 -19.45
C SER A 333 -18.96 14.04 -18.57
N GLN A 334 -18.37 13.81 -17.40
CA GLN A 334 -18.10 14.83 -16.36
C GLN A 334 -16.58 15.00 -16.14
N PRO A 335 -16.13 16.11 -15.53
CA PRO A 335 -14.73 16.30 -15.19
C PRO A 335 -14.25 15.20 -14.23
N SER A 336 -13.01 14.71 -14.44
CA SER A 336 -12.41 13.64 -13.64
C SER A 336 -11.92 14.10 -12.26
N THR A 337 -12.77 14.82 -11.53
CA THR A 337 -12.50 15.36 -10.20
C THR A 337 -12.67 14.26 -9.15
N SER A 338 -11.63 14.03 -8.34
CA SER A 338 -11.70 13.10 -7.21
C SER A 338 -12.68 13.62 -6.14
N GLY A 339 -13.56 12.75 -5.65
CA GLY A 339 -14.65 13.11 -4.75
C GLY A 339 -15.99 13.42 -5.44
N LEU A 340 -16.08 13.34 -6.78
CA LEU A 340 -17.35 13.50 -7.49
C LEU A 340 -18.24 12.26 -7.28
N PHE A 341 -19.50 12.41 -6.87
CA PHE A 341 -20.36 11.28 -6.51
C PHE A 341 -21.80 11.39 -6.99
N LEU A 342 -22.50 10.26 -6.95
CA LEU A 342 -23.95 10.16 -7.06
C LEU A 342 -24.47 8.95 -6.27
N ILE A 343 -25.75 8.93 -5.92
CA ILE A 343 -26.41 7.79 -5.28
C ILE A 343 -27.53 7.27 -6.17
N ARG A 344 -27.64 5.95 -6.29
CA ARG A 344 -28.67 5.27 -7.09
C ARG A 344 -29.27 4.09 -6.32
N PRO A 345 -30.49 3.62 -6.64
CA PRO A 345 -31.02 2.40 -6.03
C PRO A 345 -30.21 1.17 -6.46
N ASN A 346 -30.20 0.16 -5.59
CA ASN A 346 -29.66 -1.15 -5.91
C ASN A 346 -30.75 -2.01 -6.60
N LYS A 347 -30.66 -2.19 -7.92
CA LYS A 347 -31.65 -2.98 -8.69
C LYS A 347 -31.73 -4.45 -8.26
N ASN A 348 -30.72 -4.98 -7.57
CA ASN A 348 -30.69 -6.36 -7.12
C ASN A 348 -31.31 -6.56 -5.73
N GLN A 349 -31.52 -5.48 -4.96
CA GLN A 349 -32.01 -5.55 -3.58
C GLN A 349 -32.91 -4.35 -3.26
N ASP A 350 -34.21 -4.62 -3.09
CA ASP A 350 -35.20 -3.59 -2.78
C ASP A 350 -34.87 -2.86 -1.47
N GLY A 351 -34.91 -1.52 -1.52
CA GLY A 351 -34.66 -0.66 -0.36
C GLY A 351 -33.19 -0.41 -0.03
N GLN A 352 -32.25 -0.91 -0.84
CA GLN A 352 -30.82 -0.60 -0.72
C GLN A 352 -30.35 0.39 -1.79
N PHE A 353 -29.26 1.09 -1.49
CA PHE A 353 -28.72 2.14 -2.34
C PHE A 353 -27.25 1.88 -2.62
N VAL A 354 -26.71 2.52 -3.65
CA VAL A 354 -25.30 2.44 -4.01
C VAL A 354 -24.76 3.85 -4.17
N LEU A 355 -23.75 4.19 -3.38
CA LEU A 355 -22.93 5.38 -3.56
C LEU A 355 -21.87 5.08 -4.63
N SER A 356 -21.94 5.81 -5.74
CA SER A 356 -20.95 5.75 -6.81
C SER A 356 -20.04 6.97 -6.69
N LEU A 357 -18.73 6.74 -6.52
CA LEU A 357 -17.75 7.78 -6.20
C LEU A 357 -16.57 7.74 -7.18
N MET A 358 -16.25 8.86 -7.81
CA MET A 358 -15.05 9.00 -8.63
C MET A 358 -13.84 9.32 -7.76
N ARG A 359 -12.79 8.50 -7.86
CA ARG A 359 -11.49 8.67 -7.22
C ARG A 359 -10.40 8.34 -8.24
N ASP A 360 -9.47 9.26 -8.46
CA ASP A 360 -8.33 9.07 -9.36
C ASP A 360 -8.71 8.55 -10.76
N ARG A 361 -9.80 9.12 -11.32
CA ARG A 361 -10.42 8.74 -12.62
C ARG A 361 -11.10 7.37 -12.66
N ASN A 362 -11.15 6.64 -11.55
CA ASN A 362 -11.87 5.39 -11.39
C ASN A 362 -13.18 5.61 -10.62
N VAL A 363 -14.24 4.88 -10.98
CA VAL A 363 -15.55 4.95 -10.29
C VAL A 363 -15.71 3.77 -9.32
N PHE A 364 -15.80 4.07 -8.03
CA PHE A 364 -15.97 3.12 -6.93
C PHE A 364 -17.43 2.94 -6.52
N HIS A 365 -17.79 1.66 -6.38
CA HIS A 365 -19.05 1.06 -5.92
C HIS A 365 -19.19 0.86 -4.41
N TYR A 366 -19.89 1.71 -3.63
CA TYR A 366 -20.14 1.45 -2.21
C TYR A 366 -21.61 1.13 -1.94
N GLU A 367 -21.88 -0.03 -1.33
CA GLU A 367 -23.23 -0.44 -0.95
C GLU A 367 -23.68 0.29 0.31
N ILE A 368 -24.83 0.97 0.22
CA ILE A 368 -25.51 1.58 1.35
C ILE A 368 -26.60 0.62 1.79
N LYS A 369 -26.35 -0.03 2.93
CA LYS A 369 -27.26 -0.97 3.56
C LYS A 369 -28.25 -0.22 4.45
N THR A 370 -29.41 -0.86 4.66
CA THR A 370 -30.42 -0.35 5.59
C THR A 370 -30.64 -1.35 6.71
N LYS A 371 -30.95 -0.85 7.91
CA LYS A 371 -31.42 -1.67 9.03
C LYS A 371 -32.42 -0.91 9.87
N GLU A 372 -33.29 -1.64 10.55
CA GLU A 372 -34.15 -1.06 11.57
C GLU A 372 -33.36 -0.87 12.86
N TYR A 373 -33.46 0.33 13.45
CA TYR A 373 -32.78 0.69 14.68
C TYR A 373 -33.65 1.66 15.47
N ARG A 374 -34.01 1.30 16.71
CA ARG A 374 -34.93 2.06 17.58
C ARG A 374 -36.25 2.47 16.89
N GLY A 375 -36.80 1.60 16.04
CA GLY A 375 -38.06 1.84 15.33
C GLY A 375 -37.95 2.78 14.12
N GLN A 376 -36.74 3.14 13.71
CA GLN A 376 -36.45 3.95 12.53
C GLN A 376 -35.55 3.17 11.56
N ARG A 377 -35.76 3.36 10.25
CA ARG A 377 -34.84 2.85 9.22
C ARG A 377 -33.59 3.72 9.18
N MET A 378 -32.43 3.11 9.36
CA MET A 378 -31.12 3.77 9.31
C MET A 378 -30.30 3.26 8.11
N TYR A 379 -29.36 4.08 7.65
CA TYR A 379 -28.49 3.86 6.50
C TYR A 379 -27.03 3.79 6.92
N TYR A 380 -26.24 2.90 6.34
CA TYR A 380 -24.82 2.76 6.66
C TYR A 380 -24.03 2.11 5.51
N ILE A 381 -22.71 2.34 5.48
CA ILE A 381 -21.76 1.68 4.59
C ILE A 381 -20.81 0.86 5.45
N ASP A 382 -20.59 -0.41 5.10
CA ASP A 382 -19.70 -1.35 5.80
C ASP A 382 -19.82 -1.29 7.33
N ASP A 383 -18.74 -0.96 8.05
CA ASP A 383 -18.67 -0.81 9.50
C ASP A 383 -18.82 0.64 9.98
N GLY A 384 -19.19 1.57 9.08
CA GLY A 384 -19.38 2.99 9.34
C GLY A 384 -20.56 3.32 10.28
N PRO A 385 -20.75 4.59 10.65
CA PRO A 385 -21.85 5.02 11.51
C PRO A 385 -23.24 4.82 10.89
N LEU A 386 -24.26 4.84 11.73
CA LEU A 386 -25.66 4.81 11.31
C LEU A 386 -26.18 6.22 11.06
N HIS A 387 -26.86 6.41 9.94
CA HIS A 387 -27.46 7.68 9.56
C HIS A 387 -28.98 7.57 9.44
N GLN A 388 -29.69 8.62 9.85
CA GLN A 388 -31.15 8.67 9.82
C GLN A 388 -31.72 8.82 8.40
N SER A 389 -30.91 9.33 7.47
CA SER A 389 -31.27 9.52 6.07
C SER A 389 -30.02 9.50 5.17
N LEU A 390 -30.23 9.43 3.85
CA LEU A 390 -29.14 9.48 2.88
C LEU A 390 -28.45 10.86 2.85
N GLU A 391 -29.18 11.93 3.14
CA GLU A 391 -28.65 13.30 3.25
C GLU A 391 -27.63 13.40 4.41
N PHE A 392 -27.94 12.82 5.57
CA PHE A 392 -27.01 12.77 6.69
C PHE A 392 -25.77 11.91 6.38
N LEU A 393 -25.95 10.82 5.63
CA LEU A 393 -24.85 9.99 5.15
C LEU A 393 -23.92 10.78 4.23
N VAL A 394 -24.47 11.50 3.25
CA VAL A 394 -23.69 12.35 2.33
C VAL A 394 -22.95 13.44 3.10
N GLN A 395 -23.63 14.11 4.03
CA GLN A 395 -23.03 15.15 4.87
C GLN A 395 -21.87 14.61 5.74
N TYR A 396 -22.00 13.39 6.24
CA TYR A 396 -20.95 12.73 6.99
C TYR A 396 -19.74 12.43 6.12
N TYR A 397 -19.94 11.75 4.97
CA TYR A 397 -18.85 11.34 4.09
C TYR A 397 -18.23 12.50 3.28
N HIS A 398 -18.87 13.67 3.27
CA HIS A 398 -18.24 14.92 2.83
C HIS A 398 -17.11 15.37 3.78
N ARG A 399 -17.24 15.08 5.08
CA ARG A 399 -16.30 15.48 6.13
C ARG A 399 -15.29 14.40 6.47
N PHE A 400 -15.74 13.15 6.54
CA PHE A 400 -14.94 12.01 6.97
C PHE A 400 -14.81 10.99 5.86
N GLU A 401 -13.59 10.51 5.60
CA GLU A 401 -13.37 9.48 4.57
C GLU A 401 -13.91 8.12 5.02
N ASP A 402 -13.68 7.75 6.28
CA ASP A 402 -14.19 6.55 6.99
C ASP A 402 -14.38 5.31 6.09
N GLY A 403 -13.35 4.98 5.29
CA GLY A 403 -13.31 3.81 4.41
C GLY A 403 -13.51 4.07 2.90
N LEU A 404 -13.99 5.25 2.48
CA LEU A 404 -14.20 5.61 1.06
C LEU A 404 -12.92 5.95 0.30
N GLY A 405 -11.84 6.28 1.02
CA GLY A 405 -10.54 6.63 0.48
C GLY A 405 -10.40 8.07 -0.06
N VAL A 406 -11.51 8.77 -0.32
CA VAL A 406 -11.56 10.24 -0.48
C VAL A 406 -12.91 10.76 0.04
N PRO A 407 -13.00 11.98 0.59
CA PRO A 407 -14.26 12.56 1.02
C PRO A 407 -15.11 12.91 -0.21
N LEU A 408 -16.44 12.96 -0.03
CA LEU A 408 -17.34 13.48 -1.05
C LEU A 408 -17.06 14.97 -1.27
N ARG A 409 -16.93 15.43 -2.50
CA ARG A 409 -16.58 16.82 -2.84
C ARG A 409 -17.61 17.52 -3.71
N ALA A 410 -18.16 16.81 -4.68
CA ALA A 410 -19.16 17.35 -5.59
C ALA A 410 -20.18 16.26 -5.95
N SER A 411 -21.42 16.63 -6.21
CA SER A 411 -22.44 15.71 -6.69
C SER A 411 -22.78 15.91 -8.15
N VAL A 412 -23.28 14.85 -8.78
CA VAL A 412 -23.92 14.90 -10.10
C VAL A 412 -25.42 14.62 -9.95
N SER A 413 -26.26 15.56 -10.36
CA SER A 413 -27.72 15.38 -10.37
C SER A 413 -28.20 14.54 -11.56
N SER A 414 -29.48 14.11 -11.53
CA SER A 414 -30.12 13.38 -12.64
C SER A 414 -30.14 14.13 -13.97
N ASN A 415 -30.01 15.47 -13.91
CA ASN A 415 -29.96 16.34 -15.09
C ASN A 415 -28.51 16.64 -15.53
N ASN A 416 -27.53 15.86 -15.05
CA ASN A 416 -26.10 16.03 -15.30
C ASN A 416 -25.53 17.38 -14.84
N GLN A 417 -26.21 18.07 -13.91
CA GLN A 417 -25.68 19.28 -13.30
C GLN A 417 -24.76 18.93 -12.13
N LEU A 418 -23.59 19.57 -12.11
CA LEU A 418 -22.61 19.47 -11.03
C LEU A 418 -22.99 20.44 -9.91
N LYS A 419 -22.86 19.99 -8.67
CA LYS A 419 -22.99 20.82 -7.49
C LYS A 419 -21.85 20.52 -6.53
N ASP A 420 -21.01 21.51 -6.26
CA ASP A 420 -19.96 21.38 -5.24
C ASP A 420 -20.59 21.35 -3.84
N LEU A 421 -20.05 20.50 -2.97
CA LEU A 421 -20.45 20.46 -1.57
C LEU A 421 -19.59 21.44 -0.80
N THR A 422 -20.27 22.36 -0.12
CA THR A 422 -19.65 23.26 0.86
C THR A 422 -19.69 22.61 2.24
N ILE A 423 -18.58 22.73 2.98
CA ILE A 423 -18.60 22.38 4.40
C ILE A 423 -19.49 23.41 5.08
N CYS A 424 -20.57 22.95 5.70
CA CYS A 424 -21.49 23.84 6.41
C CYS A 424 -20.73 24.58 7.52
N ASP A 425 -20.72 25.92 7.46
CA ASP A 425 -20.02 26.82 8.40
C ASP A 425 -20.49 26.66 9.86
N THR A 426 -21.63 25.99 10.08
CA THR A 426 -22.20 25.76 11.42
C THR A 426 -21.32 24.90 12.33
N TYR A 427 -20.43 24.09 11.76
CA TYR A 427 -19.46 23.28 12.51
C TYR A 427 -18.07 23.93 12.58
N SER A 428 -17.90 25.12 11.97
CA SER A 428 -16.61 25.80 11.87
C SER A 428 -16.33 26.65 13.12
N ASN A 429 -15.20 26.39 13.76
CA ASN A 429 -14.66 27.07 14.95
C ASN A 429 -15.53 26.97 16.20
N LEU A 430 -15.33 25.89 16.96
CA LEU A 430 -15.85 25.78 18.32
C LEU A 430 -15.16 26.85 19.19
N THR A 431 -15.94 27.77 19.75
CA THR A 431 -15.42 28.74 20.73
C THR A 431 -15.41 28.10 22.11
N SER A 432 -14.26 28.18 22.81
CA SER A 432 -14.13 27.65 24.16
C SER A 432 -15.19 28.26 25.09
N PRO A 433 -15.86 27.48 25.96
CA PRO A 433 -16.73 28.05 26.97
C PRO A 433 -15.89 28.93 27.91
N LYS A 434 -16.14 30.24 27.89
CA LYS A 434 -15.49 31.18 28.81
C LYS A 434 -15.89 30.81 30.25
N THR A 435 -14.90 30.49 31.08
CA THR A 435 -15.08 30.42 32.54
C THR A 435 -15.59 31.76 33.06
N PRO A 436 -16.62 31.79 33.93
CA PRO A 436 -17.13 33.03 34.49
C PRO A 436 -16.14 33.55 35.54
N VAL A 437 -15.43 34.63 35.22
CA VAL A 437 -14.69 35.41 36.20
C VAL A 437 -15.34 36.78 36.31
N THR A 438 -15.98 36.96 37.47
CA THR A 438 -16.48 38.16 38.14
C THR A 438 -16.12 39.51 37.52
N GLU A 439 -17.18 40.29 37.25
CA GLU A 439 -17.15 41.72 37.01
C GLU A 439 -16.53 42.49 38.18
N THR A 440 -15.74 43.53 37.89
CA THR A 440 -15.83 44.84 38.56
C THR A 440 -15.09 45.94 37.77
N VAL A 441 -15.90 46.77 37.12
CA VAL A 441 -15.88 48.24 36.90
C VAL A 441 -14.71 49.01 36.25
N SER A 442 -15.13 49.79 35.23
CA SER A 442 -14.76 51.19 34.91
C SER A 442 -13.40 51.41 34.21
N ALA A 443 -13.23 52.14 33.09
CA ALA A 443 -13.95 53.32 32.60
C ALA A 443 -13.50 53.76 31.17
N HIS A 444 -14.45 54.33 30.43
CA HIS A 444 -14.36 55.40 29.43
C HIS A 444 -13.83 55.16 27.99
N SER A 445 -14.66 55.68 27.08
CA SER A 445 -14.59 55.74 25.62
C SER A 445 -13.40 56.52 25.05
N ASN A 446 -12.91 56.12 23.87
CA ASN A 446 -12.78 57.07 22.77
C ASN A 446 -12.70 56.40 21.38
N LYS A 447 -13.41 57.02 20.44
CA LYS A 447 -13.43 56.72 19.01
C LYS A 447 -12.07 57.10 18.38
N ASN A 448 -11.50 56.21 17.57
CA ASN A 448 -10.93 56.52 16.25
C ASN A 448 -10.21 55.28 15.66
N LYS A 449 -10.61 54.90 14.46
CA LYS A 449 -9.97 53.90 13.60
C LYS A 449 -9.64 54.60 12.28
N PRO A 450 -8.41 54.52 11.75
CA PRO A 450 -8.20 54.72 10.32
C PRO A 450 -8.07 53.38 9.60
N ARG A 451 -8.69 53.31 8.43
CA ARG A 451 -8.74 52.19 7.48
C ARG A 451 -7.82 52.53 6.30
N LEU A 452 -7.05 51.57 5.79
CA LEU A 452 -6.34 51.70 4.50
C LEU A 452 -7.01 50.83 3.40
N PRO A 453 -7.03 51.29 2.13
CA PRO A 453 -7.74 50.66 1.01
C PRO A 453 -6.81 49.89 0.04
N PRO A 454 -7.35 49.24 -1.02
CA PRO A 454 -6.67 48.21 -1.82
C PRO A 454 -6.04 48.71 -3.16
N ARG A 455 -5.32 47.79 -3.81
CA ARG A 455 -4.50 47.88 -5.05
C ARG A 455 -5.31 47.95 -6.37
N PRO A 456 -4.76 48.58 -7.42
CA PRO A 456 -4.77 48.05 -8.81
C PRO A 456 -3.40 48.17 -9.56
N PRO A 457 -3.26 47.70 -10.83
CA PRO A 457 -2.04 47.06 -11.37
C PRO A 457 -1.24 47.80 -12.48
N ASP A 458 -0.10 47.19 -12.82
CA ASP A 458 0.74 47.18 -14.04
C ASP A 458 1.37 48.46 -14.64
N LEU A 459 2.70 48.40 -14.83
CA LEU A 459 3.44 48.56 -16.11
C LEU A 459 4.97 48.53 -15.87
N ASP A 460 5.64 47.59 -16.52
CA ASP A 460 7.09 47.56 -16.83
C ASP A 460 7.41 48.57 -17.97
N PRO A 461 8.69 48.86 -18.41
CA PRO A 461 9.92 48.06 -18.24
C PRO A 461 11.25 48.83 -17.99
N SER A 462 12.33 48.03 -17.82
CA SER A 462 13.79 48.25 -18.13
C SER A 462 14.73 48.75 -17.00
N PRO A 463 16.07 48.54 -17.07
CA PRO A 463 16.90 47.58 -17.82
C PRO A 463 17.98 46.81 -16.99
N SER A 464 18.66 45.90 -17.69
CA SER A 464 19.83 45.05 -17.39
C SER A 464 21.10 45.70 -16.80
N GLN A 465 21.82 45.01 -15.90
CA GLN A 465 23.17 44.41 -16.12
C GLN A 465 23.85 43.94 -14.81
N ASP A 466 24.32 42.69 -14.86
CA ASP A 466 25.60 42.10 -14.42
C ASP A 466 26.45 42.67 -13.26
N ASN A 467 26.85 41.74 -12.38
CA ASN A 467 28.23 41.36 -11.99
C ASN A 467 28.51 41.24 -10.48
N ALA A 468 29.06 40.09 -10.10
CA ALA A 468 29.85 39.84 -8.89
C ALA A 468 31.30 39.46 -9.32
N PRO A 469 32.36 39.80 -8.55
CA PRO A 469 33.74 39.66 -9.01
C PRO A 469 34.47 38.39 -8.51
N LEU A 470 35.39 37.89 -9.33
CA LEU A 470 36.44 36.90 -9.02
C LEU A 470 37.83 37.46 -9.39
N LEU A 471 38.85 37.07 -8.62
CA LEU A 471 40.26 37.49 -8.64
C LEU A 471 41.11 36.80 -9.77
N PRO A 472 42.36 37.25 -10.03
CA PRO A 472 42.87 37.42 -11.39
C PRO A 472 43.85 36.35 -11.91
N THR A 473 43.95 36.33 -13.24
CA THR A 473 44.82 35.55 -14.13
C THR A 473 46.16 36.23 -14.46
N LEU A 474 47.18 35.43 -14.82
CA LEU A 474 48.29 35.82 -15.74
C LEU A 474 48.65 34.64 -16.69
N PRO A 475 49.29 34.90 -17.84
CA PRO A 475 48.75 34.47 -19.16
C PRO A 475 49.59 33.42 -19.91
N ALA A 476 49.00 32.92 -20.99
CA ALA A 476 49.53 31.88 -21.90
C ALA A 476 50.24 32.44 -23.14
N THR A 477 51.15 31.66 -23.73
CA THR A 477 51.46 31.64 -25.17
C THR A 477 51.88 30.23 -25.65
N PRO A 478 51.74 29.91 -26.96
CA PRO A 478 51.70 28.54 -27.52
C PRO A 478 52.91 28.25 -28.46
N PRO A 479 52.81 27.34 -29.46
CA PRO A 479 52.91 25.87 -29.47
C PRO A 479 54.23 25.40 -30.15
N VAL A 480 54.39 24.09 -30.48
CA VAL A 480 55.08 23.51 -31.67
C VAL A 480 56.00 22.27 -31.41
N THR A 481 55.77 21.23 -32.23
CA THR A 481 56.62 20.09 -32.71
C THR A 481 57.01 18.86 -31.87
N ALA A 482 56.75 17.69 -32.48
CA ALA A 482 57.32 16.34 -32.25
C ALA A 482 58.82 16.24 -32.72
N PRO A 483 59.57 15.10 -32.69
CA PRO A 483 59.19 13.69 -32.44
C PRO A 483 60.21 12.78 -31.68
N ALA A 484 59.79 11.51 -31.49
CA ALA A 484 60.55 10.23 -31.44
C ALA A 484 61.58 9.94 -30.32
N ILE A 485 61.43 8.77 -29.67
CA ILE A 485 62.27 7.56 -29.81
C ILE A 485 61.80 6.51 -28.77
N SER A 486 61.48 5.31 -29.24
CA SER A 486 61.26 4.09 -28.46
C SER A 486 62.59 3.37 -28.14
N PRO A 487 62.63 2.52 -27.09
CA PRO A 487 62.87 1.12 -27.38
C PRO A 487 62.00 0.14 -26.58
N THR A 488 61.74 -0.98 -27.25
CA THR A 488 60.95 -2.17 -26.93
C THR A 488 61.60 -3.12 -25.93
N MET A 489 60.80 -3.83 -25.11
CA MET A 489 60.89 -5.27 -24.72
C MET A 489 59.68 -5.64 -23.80
N PRO A 490 59.41 -6.94 -23.51
CA PRO A 490 58.42 -7.87 -24.09
C PRO A 490 57.09 -7.98 -23.29
N PRO A 491 56.05 -8.73 -23.77
CA PRO A 491 54.75 -8.75 -23.12
C PRO A 491 54.73 -9.64 -21.88
N VAL A 492 54.38 -9.04 -20.73
CA VAL A 492 53.95 -9.77 -19.53
C VAL A 492 52.44 -10.00 -19.64
N ILE A 493 52.03 -11.25 -19.56
CA ILE A 493 50.63 -11.69 -19.58
C ILE A 493 49.90 -11.03 -18.39
N ALA A 494 48.94 -10.16 -18.69
CA ALA A 494 48.04 -9.62 -17.68
C ALA A 494 47.02 -10.69 -17.24
N PRO A 495 46.64 -10.74 -15.95
CA PRO A 495 45.54 -11.57 -15.49
C PRO A 495 44.22 -11.14 -16.16
N PRO A 496 43.24 -12.05 -16.32
CA PRO A 496 42.00 -11.75 -17.03
C PRO A 496 41.28 -10.59 -16.35
N THR A 497 40.94 -9.58 -17.12
CA THR A 497 40.03 -8.50 -16.74
C THR A 497 38.68 -9.10 -16.30
N PRO A 498 38.04 -8.54 -15.26
CA PRO A 498 36.67 -8.90 -14.94
C PRO A 498 35.81 -8.59 -16.16
N VAL A 499 35.01 -9.55 -16.60
CA VAL A 499 33.99 -9.32 -17.61
C VAL A 499 32.99 -8.34 -16.99
N GLU A 500 33.01 -7.09 -17.46
CA GLU A 500 31.92 -6.15 -17.20
C GLU A 500 30.66 -6.76 -17.82
N GLU A 501 29.71 -7.18 -16.99
CA GLU A 501 28.35 -7.44 -17.45
C GLU A 501 27.78 -6.09 -17.90
N GLU A 502 27.80 -5.83 -19.21
CA GLU A 502 27.05 -4.74 -19.84
C GLU A 502 25.59 -4.84 -19.37
N LYS A 503 25.11 -3.85 -18.62
CA LYS A 503 23.68 -3.72 -18.29
C LYS A 503 22.93 -3.49 -19.61
N GLU A 504 22.36 -4.54 -20.21
CA GLU A 504 21.51 -4.43 -21.41
C GLU A 504 20.32 -3.52 -21.10
N GLU A 505 20.34 -2.26 -21.53
CA GLU A 505 19.22 -1.32 -21.39
C GLU A 505 17.94 -1.84 -22.10
N LEU A 506 16.77 -1.45 -21.60
CA LEU A 506 15.47 -1.83 -22.19
C LEU A 506 15.41 -1.39 -23.65
N LYS A 507 15.28 -2.33 -24.59
CA LYS A 507 15.23 -1.99 -26.03
C LYS A 507 13.94 -1.27 -26.38
N GLU A 508 14.07 0.02 -26.68
CA GLU A 508 12.99 0.81 -27.24
C GLU A 508 12.88 0.62 -28.76
N ILE A 509 11.73 0.14 -29.20
CA ILE A 509 11.40 -0.07 -30.61
C ILE A 509 10.64 1.15 -31.12
N LEU A 510 11.20 1.85 -32.09
CA LEU A 510 10.52 2.98 -32.72
C LEU A 510 9.30 2.50 -33.53
N LYS A 511 8.15 3.16 -33.38
CA LYS A 511 6.90 2.84 -34.10
C LYS A 511 7.08 2.71 -35.61
N LYS A 512 7.98 3.47 -36.22
CA LYS A 512 8.30 3.40 -37.68
C LYS A 512 8.91 2.06 -38.11
N ASN A 513 9.49 1.31 -37.18
CA ASN A 513 10.07 -0.01 -37.42
C ASN A 513 9.05 -1.14 -37.19
N LEU A 514 7.82 -0.81 -36.77
CA LEU A 514 6.74 -1.77 -36.57
C LEU A 514 5.69 -1.62 -37.66
N LYS A 515 5.31 -2.75 -38.27
CA LYS A 515 4.14 -2.84 -39.14
C LYS A 515 3.06 -3.64 -38.42
N LEU A 516 1.96 -2.99 -38.08
CA LEU A 516 0.79 -3.62 -37.45
C LEU A 516 -0.02 -4.39 -38.51
N GLY A 517 -0.50 -5.58 -38.15
CA GLY A 517 -1.30 -6.47 -38.98
C GLY A 517 -2.67 -6.76 -38.34
N SER A 518 -3.19 -7.96 -38.57
CA SER A 518 -4.49 -8.40 -38.06
C SER A 518 -4.49 -8.61 -36.54
N GLU A 519 -5.64 -8.37 -35.91
CA GLU A 519 -5.86 -8.73 -34.51
C GLU A 519 -5.86 -10.25 -34.34
N LEU A 520 -5.07 -10.74 -33.38
CA LEU A 520 -4.96 -12.15 -33.01
C LEU A 520 -5.88 -12.49 -31.84
N GLY A 521 -6.13 -11.51 -30.96
CA GLY A 521 -7.02 -11.66 -29.82
C GLY A 521 -7.17 -10.35 -29.06
N LYS A 522 -8.25 -10.23 -28.30
CA LYS A 522 -8.55 -9.06 -27.48
C LYS A 522 -8.80 -9.49 -26.04
N GLY A 523 -8.05 -8.91 -25.12
CA GLY A 523 -8.20 -9.13 -23.68
C GLY A 523 -8.61 -7.85 -22.96
N GLU A 524 -8.81 -7.96 -21.64
CA GLU A 524 -9.22 -6.85 -20.76
C GLU A 524 -8.23 -5.67 -20.78
N TYR A 525 -6.93 -5.95 -20.99
CA TYR A 525 -5.86 -4.95 -20.95
C TYR A 525 -5.53 -4.34 -22.33
N GLY A 526 -6.09 -4.90 -23.40
CA GLY A 526 -5.93 -4.41 -24.77
C GLY A 526 -5.91 -5.52 -25.83
N SER A 527 -5.52 -5.16 -27.05
CA SER A 527 -5.51 -6.07 -28.21
C SER A 527 -4.10 -6.61 -28.49
N VAL A 528 -4.02 -7.88 -28.86
CA VAL A 528 -2.82 -8.51 -29.41
C VAL A 528 -2.93 -8.52 -30.93
N LEU A 529 -1.98 -7.90 -31.61
CA LEU A 529 -1.91 -7.80 -33.06
C LEU A 529 -0.75 -8.64 -33.58
N LYS A 530 -0.92 -9.26 -34.75
CA LYS A 530 0.21 -9.77 -35.53
C LYS A 530 0.95 -8.59 -36.13
N GLY A 531 2.28 -8.64 -36.21
CA GLY A 531 3.06 -7.57 -36.84
C GLY A 531 4.38 -8.03 -37.44
N GLU A 532 5.08 -7.08 -38.07
CA GLU A 532 6.46 -7.25 -38.56
C GLU A 532 7.35 -6.19 -37.90
N LEU A 533 8.43 -6.63 -37.26
CA LEU A 533 9.52 -5.78 -36.79
C LEU A 533 10.59 -5.69 -37.88
N ILE A 534 10.90 -4.47 -38.32
CA ILE A 534 11.88 -4.18 -39.38
C ILE A 534 13.22 -3.84 -38.73
N ILE A 535 14.22 -4.69 -38.92
CA ILE A 535 15.59 -4.48 -38.43
C ILE A 535 16.50 -4.14 -39.62
N ASN A 536 17.25 -3.05 -39.51
CA ASN A 536 18.25 -2.66 -40.50
C ASN A 536 19.57 -3.39 -40.19
N LYS A 537 19.89 -4.47 -40.94
CA LYS A 537 21.17 -5.18 -40.80
C LYS A 537 22.32 -4.44 -41.48
N THR A 538 22.05 -3.74 -42.59
CA THR A 538 22.98 -2.82 -43.29
C THR A 538 22.19 -1.71 -43.99
N LEU A 539 22.87 -0.69 -44.55
CA LEU A 539 22.24 0.42 -45.31
C LEU A 539 21.31 -0.06 -46.46
N LEU A 540 21.49 -1.28 -46.97
CA LEU A 540 20.75 -1.84 -48.10
C LEU A 540 19.93 -3.11 -47.78
N LYS A 541 20.05 -3.69 -46.57
CA LYS A 541 19.36 -4.95 -46.21
C LYS A 541 18.50 -4.78 -44.96
N LYS A 542 17.18 -4.85 -45.15
CA LYS A 542 16.17 -4.87 -44.09
C LYS A 542 15.71 -6.30 -43.85
N GLU A 543 15.77 -6.75 -42.61
CA GLU A 543 15.18 -8.01 -42.17
C GLU A 543 13.81 -7.74 -41.54
N LYS A 544 12.85 -8.63 -41.80
CA LYS A 544 11.51 -8.57 -41.23
C LYS A 544 11.30 -9.76 -40.31
N ILE A 545 11.05 -9.48 -39.04
CA ILE A 545 10.82 -10.49 -38.01
C ILE A 545 9.33 -10.48 -37.68
N PRO A 546 8.62 -11.62 -37.78
CA PRO A 546 7.24 -11.71 -37.33
C PRO A 546 7.18 -11.55 -35.81
N VAL A 547 6.28 -10.69 -35.34
CA VAL A 547 6.12 -10.35 -33.92
C VAL A 547 4.65 -10.37 -33.50
N ALA A 548 4.41 -10.64 -32.23
CA ALA A 548 3.14 -10.34 -31.57
C ALA A 548 3.25 -8.98 -30.89
N ILE A 549 2.25 -8.12 -31.07
CA ILE A 549 2.26 -6.74 -30.57
C ILE A 549 1.07 -6.59 -29.65
N LYS A 550 1.34 -6.56 -28.35
CA LYS A 550 0.32 -6.35 -27.31
C LYS A 550 0.18 -4.86 -27.04
N THR A 551 -0.98 -4.33 -27.39
CA THR A 551 -1.34 -2.92 -27.18
C THR A 551 -2.04 -2.76 -25.83
N PHE A 552 -1.80 -1.64 -25.15
CA PHE A 552 -2.43 -1.35 -23.85
C PHE A 552 -3.31 -0.09 -23.94
N HIS A 553 -4.54 -0.17 -23.42
CA HIS A 553 -5.50 0.95 -23.43
C HIS A 553 -5.19 2.02 -22.38
N SER A 554 -4.67 1.61 -21.22
CA SER A 554 -4.21 2.48 -20.12
C SER A 554 -3.17 1.72 -19.31
N VAL A 555 -2.12 2.40 -18.84
CA VAL A 555 -1.06 1.82 -18.01
C VAL A 555 -0.91 2.71 -16.80
N GLY A 556 -0.96 2.15 -15.59
CA GLY A 556 -0.97 2.92 -14.34
C GLY A 556 0.27 3.79 -14.19
N ASN A 557 1.41 3.17 -13.89
CA ASN A 557 2.72 3.84 -13.81
C ASN A 557 3.62 3.36 -14.96
N ILE A 558 3.97 4.26 -15.87
CA ILE A 558 4.82 3.96 -17.03
C ILE A 558 6.22 3.48 -16.60
N GLU A 559 6.73 3.96 -15.47
CA GLU A 559 8.06 3.59 -14.98
C GLU A 559 8.09 2.19 -14.35
N ASP A 560 7.05 1.80 -13.61
CA ASP A 560 6.90 0.43 -13.10
C ASP A 560 6.73 -0.56 -14.27
N PHE A 561 5.94 -0.18 -15.28
CA PHE A 561 5.80 -0.96 -16.50
C PHE A 561 7.14 -1.17 -17.23
N LYS A 562 7.96 -0.11 -17.37
CA LYS A 562 9.29 -0.20 -17.99
C LYS A 562 10.23 -1.09 -17.19
N LEU A 563 10.20 -0.99 -15.85
CA LEU A 563 11.02 -1.81 -14.97
C LEU A 563 10.67 -3.30 -15.14
N GLU A 564 9.39 -3.61 -15.25
CA GLU A 564 8.93 -4.98 -15.46
C GLU A 564 9.19 -5.49 -16.87
N ALA A 565 8.97 -4.66 -17.89
CA ALA A 565 9.34 -4.98 -19.26
C ALA A 565 10.86 -5.22 -19.39
N HIS A 566 11.69 -4.50 -18.64
CA HIS A 566 13.13 -4.74 -18.58
C HIS A 566 13.46 -6.11 -17.97
N VAL A 567 12.82 -6.47 -16.86
CA VAL A 567 12.97 -7.80 -16.28
C VAL A 567 12.52 -8.88 -17.27
N MET A 568 11.35 -8.73 -17.90
CA MET A 568 10.82 -9.67 -18.91
C MET A 568 11.75 -9.80 -20.12
N GLN A 569 12.34 -8.71 -20.61
CA GLN A 569 13.29 -8.72 -21.73
C GLN A 569 14.58 -9.48 -21.40
N SER A 570 15.03 -9.43 -20.14
CA SER A 570 16.23 -10.14 -19.70
C SER A 570 16.05 -11.67 -19.64
N LEU A 571 14.82 -12.16 -19.64
CA LEU A 571 14.52 -13.57 -19.56
C LEU A 571 14.78 -14.25 -20.90
N LYS A 572 15.62 -15.29 -20.90
CA LYS A 572 15.96 -16.09 -22.10
C LYS A 572 15.73 -17.57 -21.78
N ASN A 573 14.63 -18.13 -22.25
CA ASN A 573 14.30 -19.55 -22.12
C ASN A 573 13.43 -20.02 -23.30
N ASP A 574 13.63 -21.26 -23.75
CA ASP A 574 12.93 -21.82 -24.90
C ASP A 574 11.41 -21.98 -24.73
N TYR A 575 10.94 -22.08 -23.49
CA TYR A 575 9.55 -22.37 -23.12
C TYR A 575 8.81 -21.17 -22.53
N ILE A 576 9.36 -19.97 -22.67
CA ILE A 576 8.66 -18.71 -22.40
C ILE A 576 8.63 -17.88 -23.68
N VAL A 577 7.64 -16.99 -23.81
CA VAL A 577 7.58 -16.01 -24.89
C VAL A 577 8.61 -14.91 -24.59
N GLN A 578 9.52 -14.69 -25.54
CA GLN A 578 10.56 -13.67 -25.45
C GLN A 578 9.98 -12.28 -25.74
N LEU A 579 10.18 -11.36 -24.80
CA LEU A 579 9.98 -9.93 -25.05
C LEU A 579 11.18 -9.40 -25.85
N LEU A 580 10.90 -8.83 -27.02
CA LEU A 580 11.90 -8.24 -27.92
C LEU A 580 12.17 -6.77 -27.59
N GLY A 581 11.15 -6.04 -27.14
CA GLY A 581 11.27 -4.65 -26.71
C GLY A 581 9.92 -3.97 -26.51
N VAL A 582 9.98 -2.68 -26.21
CA VAL A 582 8.80 -1.84 -25.93
C VAL A 582 8.75 -0.71 -26.96
N CYS A 583 7.58 -0.43 -27.52
CA CYS A 583 7.37 0.77 -28.34
C CYS A 583 6.62 1.81 -27.54
N GLN A 584 7.27 2.95 -27.29
CA GLN A 584 6.68 4.10 -26.62
C GLN A 584 5.78 4.90 -27.58
N GLY A 585 4.64 5.33 -27.09
CA GLY A 585 3.62 6.08 -27.82
C GLY A 585 2.21 5.65 -27.40
N PRO A 586 1.15 6.40 -27.70
CA PRO A 586 -0.22 5.92 -27.52
C PRO A 586 -0.66 5.08 -28.75
N PRO A 587 -1.13 3.83 -28.58
CA PRO A 587 -1.09 3.02 -27.35
C PRO A 587 0.32 2.47 -27.07
N LEU A 588 0.64 2.24 -25.79
CA LEU A 588 1.90 1.59 -25.39
C LEU A 588 1.89 0.15 -25.90
N MET A 589 3.02 -0.35 -26.39
CA MET A 589 3.09 -1.68 -27.00
C MET A 589 4.26 -2.52 -26.47
N LEU A 590 3.97 -3.76 -26.07
CA LEU A 590 4.98 -4.81 -25.92
C LEU A 590 5.13 -5.55 -27.24
N VAL A 591 6.38 -5.74 -27.67
CA VAL A 591 6.71 -6.46 -28.90
C VAL A 591 7.35 -7.79 -28.51
N GLU A 592 6.62 -8.86 -28.72
CA GLU A 592 6.97 -10.23 -28.34
C GLU A 592 7.28 -11.07 -29.58
N GLU A 593 7.96 -12.20 -29.39
CA GLU A 593 8.09 -13.19 -30.46
C GLU A 593 6.71 -13.70 -30.92
N PHE A 594 6.55 -13.91 -32.23
CA PHE A 594 5.30 -14.46 -32.76
C PHE A 594 5.27 -16.00 -32.62
N VAL A 595 4.24 -16.51 -31.94
CA VAL A 595 4.00 -17.95 -31.77
C VAL A 595 2.84 -18.39 -32.70
N PRO A 596 3.10 -19.22 -33.74
CA PRO A 596 2.22 -19.33 -34.90
C PRO A 596 0.92 -20.12 -34.72
N MET A 597 0.82 -21.05 -33.76
CA MET A 597 -0.37 -21.91 -33.61
C MET A 597 -1.38 -21.41 -32.58
N GLY A 598 -1.16 -20.23 -31.99
CA GLY A 598 -2.10 -19.63 -31.04
C GLY A 598 -2.08 -20.28 -29.65
N SER A 599 -3.17 -20.12 -28.91
CA SER A 599 -3.30 -20.62 -27.53
C SER A 599 -3.56 -22.13 -27.51
N MET A 600 -3.11 -22.78 -26.44
CA MET A 600 -3.33 -24.21 -26.21
C MET A 600 -4.80 -24.54 -26.01
N LEU A 601 -5.54 -23.66 -25.33
CA LEU A 601 -6.96 -23.83 -25.10
C LEU A 601 -7.71 -23.93 -26.44
N ASP A 602 -7.55 -22.92 -27.31
CA ASP A 602 -8.19 -22.91 -28.63
C ASP A 602 -7.75 -24.12 -29.47
N TYR A 603 -6.47 -24.50 -29.43
CA TYR A 603 -5.96 -25.64 -30.19
C TYR A 603 -6.54 -26.98 -29.72
N LEU A 604 -6.74 -27.17 -28.41
CA LEU A 604 -7.34 -28.38 -27.85
C LEU A 604 -8.82 -28.50 -28.22
N GLU A 605 -9.54 -27.38 -28.26
CA GLU A 605 -10.95 -27.30 -28.66
C GLU A 605 -11.11 -27.54 -30.17
N ASP A 606 -10.27 -26.93 -31.00
CA ASP A 606 -10.38 -26.98 -32.46
C ASP A 606 -9.83 -28.28 -33.07
N HIS A 607 -8.82 -28.88 -32.45
CA HIS A 607 -8.07 -30.02 -33.00
C HIS A 607 -7.81 -31.17 -32.01
N PRO A 608 -8.82 -31.64 -31.25
CA PRO A 608 -8.63 -32.70 -30.24
C PRO A 608 -8.13 -34.01 -30.86
N GLU A 609 -8.42 -34.28 -32.14
CA GLU A 609 -8.00 -35.47 -32.87
C GLU A 609 -6.50 -35.54 -33.16
N LYS A 610 -5.81 -34.39 -33.12
CA LYS A 610 -4.36 -34.30 -33.38
C LYS A 610 -3.51 -34.45 -32.11
N VAL A 611 -4.14 -34.48 -30.94
CA VAL A 611 -3.46 -34.41 -29.64
C VAL A 611 -3.60 -35.72 -28.89
N ARG A 612 -2.49 -36.43 -28.69
CA ARG A 612 -2.45 -37.70 -27.94
C ARG A 612 -1.93 -37.47 -26.54
N VAL A 613 -2.58 -38.14 -25.58
CA VAL A 613 -2.30 -38.05 -24.15
C VAL A 613 -0.82 -38.36 -23.85
N LYS A 614 -0.33 -39.54 -24.22
CA LYS A 614 1.03 -40.00 -23.91
C LYS A 614 2.13 -39.41 -24.80
N GLN A 615 1.81 -38.44 -25.65
CA GLN A 615 2.78 -37.79 -26.53
C GLN A 615 2.72 -36.28 -26.38
N GLU A 616 1.75 -35.62 -27.01
CA GLU A 616 1.65 -34.16 -27.00
C GLU A 616 1.35 -33.63 -25.59
N LEU A 617 0.33 -34.14 -24.88
CA LEU A 617 -0.03 -33.61 -23.55
C LEU A 617 1.08 -33.81 -22.51
N TYR A 618 1.70 -34.98 -22.47
CA TYR A 618 2.83 -35.25 -21.58
C TYR A 618 4.02 -34.34 -21.88
N LEU A 619 4.33 -34.13 -23.17
CA LEU A 619 5.40 -33.24 -23.59
C LEU A 619 5.13 -31.80 -23.17
N TRP A 620 3.92 -31.31 -23.41
CA TRP A 620 3.54 -29.95 -23.04
C TRP A 620 3.56 -29.74 -21.53
N ALA A 621 3.06 -30.71 -20.75
CA ALA A 621 3.07 -30.65 -19.29
C ALA A 621 4.50 -30.49 -18.74
N ALA A 622 5.45 -31.27 -19.28
CA ALA A 622 6.85 -31.20 -18.90
C ALA A 622 7.52 -29.88 -19.37
N GLN A 623 7.22 -29.40 -20.58
CA GLN A 623 7.75 -28.13 -21.08
C GLN A 623 7.27 -26.92 -20.27
N ILE A 624 5.99 -26.90 -19.88
CA ILE A 624 5.43 -25.86 -19.00
C ILE A 624 6.12 -25.91 -17.64
N ALA A 625 6.30 -27.10 -17.04
CA ALA A 625 7.03 -27.25 -15.77
C ALA A 625 8.47 -26.75 -15.89
N GLN A 626 9.16 -27.02 -17.00
CA GLN A 626 10.52 -26.55 -17.24
C GLN A 626 10.58 -25.01 -17.40
N GLY A 627 9.63 -24.40 -18.11
CA GLY A 627 9.51 -22.95 -18.25
C GLY A 627 9.20 -22.26 -16.92
N MET A 628 8.26 -22.81 -16.15
CA MET A 628 7.92 -22.30 -14.81
C MET A 628 9.05 -22.49 -13.80
N MET A 629 9.81 -23.58 -13.86
CA MET A 629 11.04 -23.76 -13.08
C MET A 629 12.05 -22.66 -13.40
N TYR A 630 12.20 -22.31 -14.68
CA TYR A 630 13.07 -21.20 -15.06
C TYR A 630 12.57 -19.86 -14.46
N LEU A 631 11.27 -19.56 -14.51
CA LEU A 631 10.71 -18.37 -13.86
C LEU A 631 10.91 -18.38 -12.33
N GLU A 632 10.76 -19.54 -11.68
CA GLU A 632 11.07 -19.77 -10.26
C GLU A 632 12.53 -19.43 -9.95
N THR A 633 13.50 -19.89 -10.76
CA THR A 633 14.92 -19.52 -10.58
C THR A 633 15.20 -18.03 -10.75
N LYS A 634 14.37 -17.33 -11.53
CA LYS A 634 14.44 -15.88 -11.73
C LYS A 634 13.62 -15.10 -10.71
N ARG A 635 12.99 -15.77 -9.74
CA ARG A 635 12.13 -15.20 -8.70
C ARG A 635 10.95 -14.41 -9.28
N LEU A 636 10.42 -14.88 -10.40
CA LEU A 636 9.24 -14.30 -11.06
C LEU A 636 8.02 -15.20 -10.87
N VAL A 637 6.97 -14.63 -10.29
CA VAL A 637 5.67 -15.28 -10.12
C VAL A 637 4.79 -14.93 -11.32
N HIS A 638 4.18 -15.93 -11.95
CA HIS A 638 3.37 -15.77 -13.15
C HIS A 638 2.00 -15.15 -12.86
N ARG A 639 1.31 -15.61 -11.82
CA ARG A 639 0.00 -15.11 -11.31
C ARG A 639 -1.22 -15.33 -12.20
N ASP A 640 -1.04 -15.65 -13.48
CA ASP A 640 -2.12 -16.01 -14.40
C ASP A 640 -1.80 -17.25 -15.26
N LEU A 641 -1.25 -18.30 -14.66
CA LEU A 641 -0.91 -19.52 -15.41
C LEU A 641 -2.19 -20.32 -15.73
N ALA A 642 -2.52 -20.46 -17.01
CA ALA A 642 -3.71 -21.15 -17.51
C ALA A 642 -3.49 -21.63 -18.96
N ALA A 643 -4.29 -22.56 -19.46
CA ALA A 643 -4.14 -23.08 -20.83
C ALA A 643 -4.23 -21.98 -21.91
N ARG A 644 -5.05 -20.94 -21.70
CA ARG A 644 -5.14 -19.75 -22.57
C ARG A 644 -3.82 -18.96 -22.71
N ASN A 645 -2.95 -19.05 -21.70
CA ASN A 645 -1.66 -18.35 -21.65
C ASN A 645 -0.48 -19.28 -21.97
N ILE A 646 -0.76 -20.48 -22.49
CA ILE A 646 0.23 -21.36 -23.09
C ILE A 646 0.05 -21.30 -24.61
N LEU A 647 1.09 -20.91 -25.33
CA LEU A 647 1.07 -20.78 -26.79
C LEU A 647 1.82 -21.93 -27.46
N LEU A 648 1.31 -22.42 -28.59
CA LEU A 648 1.96 -23.49 -29.36
C LEU A 648 2.85 -22.92 -30.47
N PHE A 649 4.15 -23.14 -30.37
CA PHE A 649 5.07 -22.87 -31.47
C PHE A 649 5.01 -23.97 -32.53
N SER A 650 4.96 -25.22 -32.06
CA SER A 650 4.68 -26.42 -32.85
C SER A 650 4.01 -27.46 -31.94
N LEU A 651 3.53 -28.58 -32.49
CA LEU A 651 3.06 -29.71 -31.67
C LEU A 651 4.14 -30.23 -30.69
N GLN A 652 5.42 -29.93 -30.93
CA GLN A 652 6.53 -30.35 -30.10
C GLN A 652 7.14 -29.24 -29.23
N LYS A 653 6.62 -28.00 -29.28
CA LYS A 653 7.15 -26.87 -28.53
C LYS A 653 6.04 -25.91 -28.10
N VAL A 654 5.88 -25.74 -26.79
CA VAL A 654 5.01 -24.73 -26.17
C VAL A 654 5.82 -23.60 -25.54
N LYS A 655 5.18 -22.44 -25.37
CA LYS A 655 5.75 -21.27 -24.72
C LYS A 655 4.73 -20.63 -23.79
N ILE A 656 5.17 -20.28 -22.59
CA ILE A 656 4.38 -19.58 -21.58
C ILE A 656 4.38 -18.08 -21.93
N SER A 657 3.19 -17.48 -22.06
CA SER A 657 3.01 -16.05 -22.32
C SER A 657 2.45 -15.32 -21.10
N ASP A 658 2.39 -14.00 -21.16
CA ASP A 658 1.70 -13.15 -20.17
C ASP A 658 2.18 -13.23 -18.71
N PHE A 659 3.37 -13.80 -18.46
CA PHE A 659 4.01 -13.79 -17.16
C PHE A 659 4.42 -12.36 -16.75
N GLY A 660 4.17 -11.99 -15.50
CA GLY A 660 4.58 -10.68 -14.96
C GLY A 660 3.69 -9.48 -15.34
N LEU A 661 2.79 -9.60 -16.32
CA LEU A 661 1.98 -8.47 -16.78
C LEU A 661 0.99 -7.91 -15.74
N SER A 662 0.51 -8.75 -14.82
CA SER A 662 -0.39 -8.32 -13.74
C SER A 662 0.28 -7.32 -12.79
N ARG A 663 1.58 -7.48 -12.52
CA ARG A 663 2.36 -6.55 -11.70
C ARG A 663 2.59 -5.22 -12.43
N ALA A 664 2.95 -5.28 -13.72
CA ALA A 664 3.36 -4.13 -14.54
C ALA A 664 2.25 -3.10 -14.74
N MET A 665 1.00 -3.55 -14.63
CA MET A 665 -0.18 -2.71 -14.77
C MET A 665 -0.55 -1.98 -13.46
N GLY A 666 0.25 -2.09 -12.38
CA GLY A 666 0.02 -1.41 -11.10
C GLY A 666 -1.15 -1.97 -10.30
N THR A 667 -1.52 -3.23 -10.57
CA THR A 667 -2.81 -3.77 -10.14
C THR A 667 -2.83 -4.28 -8.68
N ASP A 668 -1.67 -4.48 -8.02
CA ASP A 668 -1.59 -5.16 -6.71
C ASP A 668 -2.40 -4.53 -5.57
N LYS A 669 -2.84 -3.27 -5.68
CA LYS A 669 -3.65 -2.59 -4.64
C LYS A 669 -5.13 -2.40 -4.99
N GLU A 670 -5.51 -2.46 -6.26
CA GLU A 670 -6.91 -2.29 -6.71
C GLU A 670 -7.53 -3.60 -7.25
N TYR A 671 -6.71 -4.63 -7.49
CA TYR A 671 -7.10 -5.97 -7.96
C TYR A 671 -7.92 -6.77 -6.91
N TYR A 672 -7.90 -6.40 -5.62
CA TYR A 672 -8.51 -7.20 -4.54
C TYR A 672 -9.81 -6.66 -3.94
N LYS A 673 -10.37 -5.57 -4.48
CA LYS A 673 -11.70 -5.07 -4.09
C LYS A 673 -12.67 -5.14 -5.26
N ALA A 674 -13.10 -6.34 -5.62
CA ALA A 674 -14.14 -6.51 -6.64
C ALA A 674 -15.55 -6.35 -6.06
N THR A 675 -16.02 -5.11 -5.87
CA THR A 675 -17.47 -4.78 -5.99
C THR A 675 -17.91 -4.64 -7.45
N LYS A 676 -17.02 -4.99 -8.39
CA LYS A 676 -17.22 -4.86 -9.83
C LYS A 676 -16.81 -6.15 -10.54
N GLY A 677 -17.77 -6.80 -11.20
CA GLY A 677 -17.59 -8.04 -11.97
C GLY A 677 -16.65 -7.93 -13.18
N GLY A 678 -15.36 -7.68 -12.93
CA GLY A 678 -14.29 -8.14 -13.80
C GLY A 678 -14.19 -9.66 -13.69
N ARG A 679 -13.89 -10.35 -14.79
CA ARG A 679 -13.70 -11.81 -14.80
C ARG A 679 -12.32 -12.14 -14.22
N TRP A 680 -12.24 -12.19 -12.90
CA TRP A 680 -11.09 -12.71 -12.17
C TRP A 680 -10.91 -14.20 -12.52
N PRO A 681 -9.69 -14.69 -12.80
CA PRO A 681 -9.45 -16.12 -13.02
C PRO A 681 -9.41 -16.86 -11.68
N ILE A 682 -10.37 -16.61 -10.79
CA ILE A 682 -10.47 -17.18 -9.43
C ILE A 682 -10.32 -18.71 -9.46
N LYS A 683 -10.86 -19.34 -10.51
CA LYS A 683 -10.78 -20.78 -10.73
C LYS A 683 -9.35 -21.33 -10.85
N TRP A 684 -8.37 -20.50 -11.20
CA TRP A 684 -6.95 -20.88 -11.28
C TRP A 684 -6.15 -20.49 -10.05
N TYR A 685 -6.73 -19.74 -9.11
CA TYR A 685 -6.01 -19.21 -7.96
C TYR A 685 -5.98 -20.19 -6.80
N ALA A 686 -4.85 -20.18 -6.10
CA ALA A 686 -4.72 -20.89 -4.85
C ALA A 686 -5.56 -20.23 -3.74
N PRO A 687 -6.00 -20.98 -2.72
CA PRO A 687 -6.78 -20.43 -1.61
C PRO A 687 -6.14 -19.21 -0.95
N GLU A 688 -4.82 -19.21 -0.75
CA GLU A 688 -4.10 -18.09 -0.17
C GLU A 688 -4.06 -16.84 -1.06
N SER A 689 -4.06 -17.04 -2.38
CA SER A 689 -4.11 -15.95 -3.37
C SER A 689 -5.49 -15.31 -3.42
N VAL A 690 -6.55 -16.09 -3.23
CA VAL A 690 -7.93 -15.59 -3.18
C VAL A 690 -8.24 -14.92 -1.85
N ASN A 691 -7.88 -15.55 -0.73
CA ASN A 691 -8.27 -15.09 0.61
C ASN A 691 -7.39 -13.93 1.13
N PHE A 692 -6.11 -13.91 0.77
CA PHE A 692 -5.13 -12.98 1.34
C PHE A 692 -4.33 -12.19 0.30
N GLY A 693 -4.63 -12.37 -0.99
CA GLY A 693 -3.86 -11.73 -2.07
C GLY A 693 -2.40 -12.18 -2.17
N HIS A 694 -2.07 -13.34 -1.57
CA HIS A 694 -0.70 -13.86 -1.57
C HIS A 694 -0.42 -14.60 -2.88
N PHE A 695 0.44 -14.04 -3.74
CA PHE A 695 0.98 -14.74 -4.91
C PHE A 695 2.43 -15.16 -4.70
N SER A 696 2.70 -16.45 -4.89
CA SER A 696 4.03 -17.06 -4.75
C SER A 696 4.26 -18.13 -5.82
N HIS A 697 5.46 -18.70 -5.89
CA HIS A 697 5.70 -19.87 -6.75
C HIS A 697 4.80 -21.05 -6.38
N ALA A 698 4.45 -21.21 -5.09
CA ALA A 698 3.52 -22.24 -4.63
C ALA A 698 2.07 -21.98 -5.09
N SER A 699 1.66 -20.72 -5.27
CA SER A 699 0.37 -20.41 -5.89
C SER A 699 0.38 -20.67 -7.40
N ASP A 700 1.49 -20.41 -8.09
CA ASP A 700 1.62 -20.78 -9.51
C ASP A 700 1.59 -22.32 -9.70
N VAL A 701 2.11 -23.09 -8.73
CA VAL A 701 1.99 -24.56 -8.74
C VAL A 701 0.52 -25.00 -8.66
N TRP A 702 -0.31 -24.31 -7.86
CA TRP A 702 -1.75 -24.56 -7.85
C TRP A 702 -2.37 -24.32 -9.23
N SER A 703 -2.06 -23.17 -9.84
CA SER A 703 -2.52 -22.80 -11.18
C SER A 703 -2.01 -23.77 -12.26
N TYR A 704 -0.81 -24.32 -12.10
CA TYR A 704 -0.28 -25.39 -12.95
C TYR A 704 -1.13 -26.67 -12.85
N GLY A 705 -1.57 -27.04 -11.65
CA GLY A 705 -2.50 -28.16 -11.46
C GLY A 705 -3.83 -27.96 -12.21
N VAL A 706 -4.39 -26.75 -12.18
CA VAL A 706 -5.61 -26.40 -12.94
C VAL A 706 -5.33 -26.41 -14.45
N THR A 707 -4.19 -25.86 -14.89
CA THR A 707 -3.75 -25.92 -16.30
C THR A 707 -3.62 -27.35 -16.80
N LEU A 708 -3.03 -28.26 -16.00
CA LEU A 708 -3.01 -29.67 -16.34
C LEU A 708 -4.43 -30.21 -16.48
N TRP A 709 -5.33 -29.87 -15.57
CA TRP A 709 -6.71 -30.36 -15.66
C TRP A 709 -7.38 -29.93 -16.97
N GLU A 710 -7.23 -28.67 -17.39
CA GLU A 710 -7.70 -28.16 -18.69
C GLU A 710 -7.11 -28.96 -19.86
N MET A 711 -5.79 -29.23 -19.82
CA MET A 711 -5.10 -29.98 -20.87
C MET A 711 -5.66 -31.39 -21.04
N PHE A 712 -5.81 -32.12 -19.92
CA PHE A 712 -6.25 -33.51 -19.95
C PHE A 712 -7.77 -33.68 -20.06
N SER A 713 -8.53 -32.59 -19.90
CA SER A 713 -9.95 -32.51 -20.27
C SER A 713 -10.17 -32.02 -21.71
N TYR A 714 -9.10 -31.75 -22.47
CA TYR A 714 -9.16 -31.22 -23.84
C TYR A 714 -9.90 -29.87 -23.93
N GLY A 715 -9.57 -28.94 -23.02
CA GLY A 715 -10.17 -27.60 -22.99
C GLY A 715 -11.45 -27.48 -22.15
N GLY A 716 -11.73 -28.47 -21.30
CA GLY A 716 -12.88 -28.39 -20.39
C GLY A 716 -12.78 -27.16 -19.45
N ALA A 717 -13.92 -26.54 -19.16
CA ALA A 717 -13.99 -25.42 -18.24
C ALA A 717 -13.82 -25.90 -16.78
N PRO A 718 -12.79 -25.45 -16.04
CA PRO A 718 -12.58 -25.89 -14.67
C PRO A 718 -13.74 -25.42 -13.78
N PHE A 719 -14.20 -26.31 -12.90
CA PHE A 719 -15.33 -26.08 -12.01
C PHE A 719 -16.65 -25.72 -12.72
N GLU A 720 -16.78 -26.04 -14.01
CA GLU A 720 -18.02 -25.90 -14.80
C GLU A 720 -18.68 -24.52 -14.62
N ASP A 721 -19.94 -24.46 -14.20
CA ASP A 721 -20.71 -23.22 -14.03
C ASP A 721 -20.58 -22.57 -12.64
N MET A 722 -19.74 -23.14 -11.76
CA MET A 722 -19.56 -22.60 -10.41
C MET A 722 -18.99 -21.18 -10.45
N THR A 723 -19.57 -20.30 -9.62
CA THR A 723 -19.07 -18.96 -9.36
C THR A 723 -17.80 -18.99 -8.51
N GLY A 724 -17.01 -17.90 -8.52
CA GLY A 724 -15.77 -17.82 -7.74
C GLY A 724 -15.96 -18.10 -6.24
N VAL A 725 -17.08 -17.67 -5.66
CA VAL A 725 -17.41 -17.91 -4.24
C VAL A 725 -17.72 -19.38 -3.97
N GLU A 726 -18.46 -20.03 -4.87
CA GLU A 726 -18.76 -21.46 -4.76
C GLU A 726 -17.50 -22.31 -4.91
N VAL A 727 -16.57 -21.91 -5.77
CA VAL A 727 -15.27 -22.59 -5.95
C VAL A 727 -14.43 -22.51 -4.68
N ILE A 728 -14.36 -21.34 -4.02
CA ILE A 728 -13.63 -21.17 -2.76
C ILE A 728 -14.20 -22.13 -1.70
N LYS A 729 -15.52 -22.10 -1.49
CA LYS A 729 -16.18 -22.96 -0.52
C LYS A 729 -15.96 -24.45 -0.82
N PHE A 730 -16.10 -24.85 -2.09
CA PHE A 730 -15.87 -26.23 -2.52
C PHE A 730 -14.45 -26.71 -2.19
N ILE A 731 -13.44 -25.85 -2.39
CA ILE A 731 -12.04 -26.15 -2.08
C ILE A 731 -11.79 -26.20 -0.57
N GLU A 732 -12.39 -25.28 0.20
CA GLU A 732 -12.30 -25.21 1.68
C GLU A 732 -12.93 -26.42 2.36
N ASP A 733 -14.03 -26.95 1.80
CA ASP A 733 -14.66 -28.21 2.22
C ASP A 733 -13.79 -29.45 1.91
N GLY A 734 -12.59 -29.25 1.35
CA GLY A 734 -11.62 -30.31 1.04
C GLY A 734 -11.80 -30.95 -0.34
N ASN A 735 -12.75 -30.49 -1.14
CA ASN A 735 -13.02 -31.07 -2.46
C ASN A 735 -12.03 -30.56 -3.52
N ARG A 736 -11.83 -31.34 -4.59
CA ARG A 736 -10.96 -31.02 -5.73
C ARG A 736 -11.65 -31.38 -7.04
N LEU A 737 -11.15 -30.88 -8.16
CA LEU A 737 -11.65 -31.25 -9.49
C LEU A 737 -11.51 -32.76 -9.72
N ASN A 738 -12.52 -33.36 -10.32
CA ASN A 738 -12.54 -34.79 -10.65
C ASN A 738 -11.48 -35.13 -11.72
N ARG A 739 -10.97 -36.36 -11.73
CA ARG A 739 -10.05 -36.82 -12.77
C ARG A 739 -10.74 -36.80 -14.14
N PRO A 740 -10.17 -36.14 -15.17
CA PRO A 740 -10.72 -36.21 -16.53
C PRO A 740 -10.69 -37.65 -17.07
N GLU A 741 -11.65 -38.00 -17.93
CA GLU A 741 -11.86 -39.38 -18.40
C GLU A 741 -10.59 -40.00 -19.03
N LYS A 742 -9.90 -39.23 -19.87
CA LYS A 742 -8.68 -39.65 -20.59
C LYS A 742 -7.39 -39.39 -19.80
N CYS A 743 -7.49 -38.86 -18.58
CA CYS A 743 -6.33 -38.51 -17.76
C CYS A 743 -5.75 -39.74 -17.05
N PRO A 744 -4.47 -40.08 -17.26
CA PRO A 744 -3.80 -41.17 -16.53
C PRO A 744 -3.69 -40.86 -15.03
N ASP A 745 -3.79 -41.88 -14.18
CA ASP A 745 -3.79 -41.71 -12.71
C ASP A 745 -2.51 -41.02 -12.22
N VAL A 746 -1.36 -41.35 -12.80
CA VAL A 746 -0.05 -40.75 -12.46
C VAL A 746 -0.06 -39.23 -12.65
N VAL A 747 -0.77 -38.73 -13.66
CA VAL A 747 -0.89 -37.29 -13.90
C VAL A 747 -1.87 -36.67 -12.91
N TYR A 748 -2.98 -37.34 -12.63
CA TYR A 748 -3.95 -36.84 -11.65
C TYR A 748 -3.39 -36.79 -10.23
N GLU A 749 -2.52 -37.72 -9.85
CA GLU A 749 -1.76 -37.65 -8.59
C GLU A 749 -0.87 -36.41 -8.51
N VAL A 750 -0.27 -35.99 -9.63
CA VAL A 750 0.49 -34.73 -9.70
C VAL A 750 -0.45 -33.53 -9.52
N MET A 751 -1.63 -33.53 -10.15
CA MET A 751 -2.64 -32.47 -9.94
C MET A 751 -3.05 -32.37 -8.47
N LEU A 752 -3.34 -33.50 -7.81
CA LEU A 752 -3.71 -33.53 -6.40
C LEU A 752 -2.60 -32.98 -5.49
N LYS A 753 -1.33 -33.31 -5.76
CA LYS A 753 -0.18 -32.72 -5.06
C LYS A 753 -0.05 -31.21 -5.28
N CYS A 754 -0.33 -30.74 -6.49
CA CYS A 754 -0.37 -29.31 -6.79
C CYS A 754 -1.48 -28.59 -6.01
N TRP A 755 -2.59 -29.29 -5.73
CA TRP A 755 -3.73 -28.75 -4.98
C TRP A 755 -3.71 -29.05 -3.47
N SER A 756 -2.53 -29.31 -2.89
CA SER A 756 -2.37 -29.37 -1.43
C SER A 756 -2.84 -28.06 -0.79
N ALA A 757 -3.61 -28.16 0.30
CA ALA A 757 -4.22 -26.99 0.96
C ALA A 757 -3.16 -26.02 1.49
N LYS A 758 -2.09 -26.54 2.11
CA LYS A 758 -0.97 -25.71 2.58
C LYS A 758 0.04 -25.51 1.44
N PRO A 759 0.49 -24.27 1.18
CA PRO A 759 1.46 -23.99 0.11
C PRO A 759 2.77 -24.77 0.25
N VAL A 760 3.23 -25.03 1.47
CA VAL A 760 4.48 -25.76 1.76
C VAL A 760 4.42 -27.24 1.40
N ASP A 761 3.20 -27.82 1.31
CA ASP A 761 3.00 -29.23 0.97
C ASP A 761 2.85 -29.44 -0.55
N ARG A 762 2.86 -28.36 -1.33
CA ARG A 762 2.84 -28.42 -2.80
C ARG A 762 4.25 -28.68 -3.33
N PRO A 763 4.40 -29.39 -4.45
CA PRO A 763 5.71 -29.58 -5.07
C PRO A 763 6.26 -28.25 -5.59
N THR A 764 7.58 -28.13 -5.71
CA THR A 764 8.21 -27.01 -6.44
C THR A 764 8.26 -27.32 -7.94
N PHE A 765 8.43 -26.30 -8.78
CA PHE A 765 8.63 -26.56 -10.22
C PHE A 765 9.92 -27.32 -10.51
N THR A 766 10.94 -27.13 -9.68
CA THR A 766 12.14 -27.97 -9.68
C THR A 766 11.82 -29.45 -9.45
N TRP A 767 10.95 -29.76 -8.48
CA TRP A 767 10.50 -31.13 -8.25
C TRP A 767 9.65 -31.66 -9.42
N LEU A 768 8.73 -30.85 -9.95
CA LEU A 768 7.88 -31.22 -11.09
C LEU A 768 8.73 -31.57 -12.32
N ASN A 769 9.71 -30.73 -12.66
CA ASN A 769 10.63 -31.00 -13.76
C ASN A 769 11.40 -32.32 -13.55
N LYS A 770 11.92 -32.54 -12.34
CA LYS A 770 12.60 -33.80 -11.97
C LYS A 770 11.66 -35.01 -12.08
N HIS A 771 10.40 -34.86 -11.66
CA HIS A 771 9.40 -35.93 -11.74
C HIS A 771 9.15 -36.37 -13.19
N PHE A 772 9.00 -35.42 -14.13
CA PHE A 772 8.87 -35.75 -15.55
C PHE A 772 10.15 -36.35 -16.15
N ASP A 773 11.33 -35.95 -15.66
CA ASP A 773 12.61 -36.48 -16.15
C ASP A 773 12.91 -37.92 -15.66
N GLU A 774 12.44 -38.29 -14.46
CA GLU A 774 12.82 -39.54 -13.79
C GLU A 774 11.74 -40.62 -13.83
N ASN A 775 10.47 -40.26 -13.89
CA ASN A 775 9.38 -41.23 -13.83
C ASN A 775 9.27 -42.01 -15.17
N PRO A 776 9.36 -43.36 -15.15
CA PRO A 776 9.34 -44.19 -16.35
C PRO A 776 8.12 -43.98 -17.27
N GLU A 777 6.99 -43.55 -16.71
CA GLU A 777 5.76 -43.26 -17.48
C GLU A 777 5.97 -42.15 -18.53
N TYR A 778 6.97 -41.28 -18.33
CA TYR A 778 7.33 -40.17 -19.24
C TYR A 778 8.58 -40.46 -20.08
N MET A 779 9.03 -41.72 -20.19
CA MET A 779 10.27 -42.07 -20.90
C MET A 779 10.30 -41.58 -22.36
N SER A 780 9.18 -41.73 -23.09
CA SER A 780 9.05 -41.22 -24.47
C SER A 780 9.15 -39.70 -24.54
N THR A 781 8.55 -38.99 -23.58
CA THR A 781 8.64 -37.53 -23.45
C THR A 781 10.07 -37.08 -23.22
N ARG A 782 10.78 -37.76 -22.31
CA ARG A 782 12.19 -37.49 -22.01
C ARG A 782 13.08 -37.65 -23.23
N GLU A 783 12.85 -38.69 -24.03
CA GLU A 783 13.61 -38.94 -25.25
C GLU A 783 13.36 -37.86 -26.30
N ILE A 784 12.10 -37.45 -26.50
CA ILE A 784 11.75 -36.32 -27.38
C ILE A 784 12.42 -35.02 -26.92
N MET A 785 12.38 -34.72 -25.62
CA MET A 785 13.03 -33.53 -25.05
C MET A 785 14.56 -33.53 -25.24
N ARG A 786 15.21 -34.69 -25.11
CA ARG A 786 16.65 -34.84 -25.36
C ARG A 786 17.01 -34.62 -26.82
N ILE A 787 16.25 -35.19 -27.75
CA ILE A 787 16.45 -35.00 -29.19
C ILE A 787 16.29 -33.52 -29.55
N ASN A 788 15.30 -32.83 -28.97
CA ASN A 788 15.06 -31.41 -29.21
C ASN A 788 16.13 -30.50 -28.59
N ARG A 789 16.86 -30.92 -27.55
CA ARG A 789 18.01 -30.18 -27.00
C ARG A 789 19.30 -30.37 -27.80
N ALA A 790 19.40 -31.45 -28.57
CA ALA A 790 20.59 -31.77 -29.38
C ALA A 790 20.55 -31.15 -30.79
N ARG A 791 19.41 -30.60 -31.19
CA ARG A 791 19.17 -29.86 -32.44
C ARG A 791 19.12 -28.37 -32.14
#